data_AF-F2TH37-F1
#
_entry.id   AF-F2TH37-F1
#
_cell.length_a   1.000
_cell.length_b   1.000
_cell.length_c   1.000
_cell.angle_alpha   90.00
_cell.angle_beta   90.00
_cell.angle_gamma   90.00
#
_symmetry.space_group_name_H-M   'P 1'
#
loop_
_entity.id
_entity.type
_entity.pdbx_description
1 polymer ?
#
loop_
_entity_poly.entity_id
_entity_poly.type
_entity_poly.pdbx_seq_one_letter_code
_entity_poly.pdbx_strand_id
1 'polypeptide(L)'
;MPAPTPTPIPIPIPIQSFAQTQQQLLLAEHEAEVSSSPLSTSIAQSGGVSASTRRTLQVAGYALTGLVLVNTRTGMGGREVGEFGVDSAIGSGARGGKDGEGAGGGGDGGAERLGAHGMRVGDIVRVEDVAAGARGGAGSGRAKGAKEEEGRKGRALEGVVTRVGERSVWVAFGGQGGAAGKGRDEESVEDLWGKKVWMVKLANDVTYRRMKQTMTKMENMTESDYTYFMRVVFGHTAPSPVDLSSLGTIEFIDSTLNDSQREAVRFALASREIALIHGPPGTGKTYTLIELILQLLRQNLRILVCGPSNVSVDNIVERLAPHKVPLVRIGHPARLLSTVLDHSLEVLIQTSDAAAIVKDVRKDIETKQASIRKTRSGRERREIYRDLKELRKEFRERESKCVGNLVTESKVVLATLHGAGGHQLRNQKFDVVIIDEASQALEAQCWVPLLSASKAILAGDHLQLPPTIKSVTSKSSGTVGNGMSASDEISAPNADKGNNIGQHKATKKATLEMTLFDRLLSLHGPAIKRMLTTQYRMHEKIMQFPSQELYEAKLIAADAVKLRLLKDLPYEVEESDDTREPLVFYDTQGGDFPERAEEPVVAAKQKQISMFVESKSNDLEAVLVGRHVENLVATGVKPEDIAVVTPYNAQLALLSNMLKDKYPGLELGSVDGFQGREKEAVVVSLVRSNPEHEVGFLAEKRRLNVAMTRPKRHLCVCGDSETIRRGSQFLRRWMDFLEENADLRYPDAGDYMQS
;
A
#
# COMPACT_ATOMS: atom_id res chain seq x y z
N MET A 1 -35.95 -35.34 -9.26
CA MET A 1 -34.79 -34.51 -8.91
C MET A 1 -34.12 -35.12 -7.69
N PRO A 2 -32.82 -35.43 -7.70
CA PRO A 2 -32.14 -35.82 -6.48
C PRO A 2 -32.04 -34.60 -5.55
N ALA A 3 -32.29 -34.80 -4.26
CA ALA A 3 -32.12 -33.78 -3.25
C ALA A 3 -30.67 -33.27 -3.24
N PRO A 4 -30.41 -31.97 -2.98
CA PRO A 4 -29.05 -31.47 -2.86
C PRO A 4 -28.33 -32.22 -1.74
N THR A 5 -27.27 -32.93 -2.09
CA THR A 5 -26.35 -33.54 -1.13
C THR A 5 -25.83 -32.46 -0.19
N PRO A 6 -25.91 -32.64 1.15
CA PRO A 6 -25.38 -31.66 2.09
C PRO A 6 -23.89 -31.46 1.80
N THR A 7 -23.52 -30.21 1.50
CA THR A 7 -22.12 -29.82 1.38
C THR A 7 -21.37 -30.28 2.64
N PRO A 8 -20.23 -30.96 2.51
CA PRO A 8 -19.47 -31.41 3.67
C PRO A 8 -19.19 -30.22 4.58
N ILE A 9 -19.53 -30.34 5.86
CA ILE A 9 -19.28 -29.29 6.84
C ILE A 9 -17.77 -29.03 6.83
N PRO A 10 -17.33 -27.80 6.57
CA PRO A 10 -15.90 -27.48 6.54
C PRO A 10 -15.31 -27.78 7.91
N ILE A 11 -14.07 -28.27 7.97
CA ILE A 11 -13.38 -28.46 9.26
C ILE A 11 -13.32 -27.09 9.95
N PRO A 12 -14.01 -26.89 11.09
CA PRO A 12 -14.07 -25.58 11.73
C PRO A 12 -12.67 -25.16 12.18
N ILE A 13 -12.35 -23.88 12.02
CA ILE A 13 -11.07 -23.32 12.46
C ILE A 13 -11.29 -22.65 13.82
N PRO A 14 -10.66 -23.14 14.90
CA PRO A 14 -10.79 -22.48 16.20
C PRO A 14 -10.25 -21.04 16.14
N ILE A 15 -11.08 -20.07 16.51
CA ILE A 15 -10.78 -18.63 16.44
C ILE A 15 -9.51 -18.29 17.23
N GLN A 16 -9.34 -18.91 18.40
CA GLN A 16 -8.18 -18.72 19.26
C GLN A 16 -6.88 -19.19 18.57
N SER A 17 -6.91 -20.40 18.00
CA SER A 17 -5.77 -20.97 17.26
C SER A 17 -5.41 -20.16 16.02
N PHE A 18 -6.43 -19.69 15.29
CA PHE A 18 -6.24 -18.76 14.18
C PHE A 18 -5.54 -17.47 14.64
N ALA A 19 -6.03 -16.84 15.71
CA ALA A 19 -5.48 -15.59 16.22
C ALA A 19 -4.02 -15.75 16.71
N GLN A 20 -3.69 -16.87 17.34
CA GLN A 20 -2.31 -17.19 17.76
C GLN A 20 -1.38 -17.36 16.57
N THR A 21 -1.83 -18.10 15.55
CA THR A 21 -1.05 -18.35 14.33
C THR A 21 -0.80 -17.04 13.58
N GLN A 22 -1.83 -16.20 13.42
CA GLN A 22 -1.69 -14.88 12.81
C GLN A 22 -0.72 -13.99 13.60
N GLN A 23 -0.74 -14.00 14.94
CA GLN A 23 0.21 -13.23 15.74
C GLN A 23 1.65 -13.66 15.51
N GLN A 24 1.93 -14.97 15.45
CA GLN A 24 3.28 -15.49 15.16
C GLN A 24 3.76 -15.08 13.77
N LEU A 25 2.89 -15.24 12.77
CA LEU A 25 3.19 -14.87 11.39
C LEU A 25 3.44 -13.36 11.24
N LEU A 26 2.58 -12.53 11.83
CA LEU A 26 2.75 -11.07 11.82
C LEU A 26 4.02 -10.63 12.55
N LEU A 27 4.40 -11.31 13.63
CA LEU A 27 5.64 -11.02 14.34
C LEU A 27 6.86 -11.29 13.45
N ALA A 28 6.89 -12.44 12.77
CA ALA A 28 7.96 -12.76 11.83
C ALA A 28 8.02 -11.76 10.66
N GLU A 29 6.86 -11.32 10.14
CA GLU A 29 6.80 -10.29 9.10
C GLU A 29 7.30 -8.94 9.60
N HIS A 30 6.91 -8.56 10.82
CA HIS A 30 7.37 -7.32 11.44
C HIS A 30 8.89 -7.36 11.69
N GLU A 31 9.44 -8.47 12.18
CA GLU A 31 10.89 -8.66 12.36
C GLU A 31 11.65 -8.63 11.02
N ALA A 32 11.09 -9.23 9.96
CA ALA A 32 11.64 -9.15 8.61
C ALA A 32 11.60 -7.71 8.07
N GLU A 33 10.49 -6.99 8.28
CA GLU A 33 10.37 -5.58 7.88
C GLU A 33 11.37 -4.69 8.63
N VAL A 34 11.47 -4.86 9.94
CA VAL A 34 12.41 -4.14 10.79
C VAL A 34 13.85 -4.46 10.37
N SER A 35 14.20 -5.72 10.13
CA SER A 35 15.55 -6.08 9.68
C SER A 35 15.89 -5.60 8.26
N SER A 36 14.91 -5.57 7.35
CA SER A 36 15.05 -5.06 5.97
C SER A 36 15.20 -3.54 5.89
N SER A 37 14.79 -2.81 6.93
CA SER A 37 14.92 -1.36 6.98
C SER A 37 16.31 -0.99 7.52
N PRO A 38 17.19 -0.35 6.72
CA PRO A 38 18.55 0.01 7.15
C PRO A 38 18.60 0.95 8.38
N LEU A 39 17.45 1.51 8.76
CA LEU A 39 17.23 2.40 9.89
C LEU A 39 17.12 1.67 11.25
N SER A 40 16.61 0.43 11.29
CA SER A 40 16.17 -0.16 12.56
C SER A 40 17.33 -0.59 13.44
N THR A 41 18.36 -1.18 12.85
CA THR A 41 19.55 -1.67 13.56
C THR A 41 20.49 -0.55 13.97
N SER A 42 20.51 0.58 13.26
CA SER A 42 21.43 1.69 13.52
C SER A 42 20.89 2.74 14.50
N ILE A 43 19.57 2.98 14.52
CA ILE A 43 18.95 4.06 15.34
C ILE A 43 18.30 3.54 16.63
N ALA A 44 17.82 2.29 16.66
CA ALA A 44 17.11 1.78 17.84
C ALA A 44 18.03 1.46 19.03
N GLN A 45 19.34 1.34 18.81
CA GLN A 45 20.29 0.83 19.82
C GLN A 45 21.39 1.82 20.24
N SER A 46 21.57 2.95 19.56
CA SER A 46 22.67 3.88 19.87
C SER A 46 22.16 5.27 20.28
N GLY A 47 22.39 5.62 21.54
CA GLY A 47 22.29 7.00 21.99
C GLY A 47 23.38 7.83 21.31
N GLY A 48 22.97 8.64 20.34
CA GLY A 48 23.85 9.55 19.60
C GLY A 48 24.34 8.99 18.27
N VAL A 49 23.71 9.43 17.18
CA VAL A 49 24.14 9.11 15.81
C VAL A 49 25.18 10.15 15.35
N SER A 50 26.29 9.69 14.77
CA SER A 50 27.36 10.56 14.29
C SER A 50 26.88 11.53 13.19
N ALA A 51 27.60 12.64 12.98
CA ALA A 51 27.26 13.59 11.91
C ALA A 51 27.38 12.96 10.50
N SER A 52 28.32 12.02 10.29
CA SER A 52 28.45 11.30 9.02
C SER A 52 27.26 10.37 8.79
N THR A 53 26.83 9.60 9.79
CA THR A 53 25.67 8.71 9.66
C THR A 53 24.39 9.48 9.37
N ARG A 54 24.18 10.65 10.00
CA ARG A 54 23.02 11.51 9.70
C ARG A 54 23.03 12.02 8.25
N ARG A 55 24.19 12.39 7.71
CA ARG A 55 24.33 12.76 6.30
C ARG A 55 24.05 11.58 5.37
N THR A 56 24.59 10.40 5.68
CA THR A 56 24.32 9.18 4.89
C THR A 56 22.82 8.86 4.85
N LEU A 57 22.14 8.95 6.00
CA LEU A 57 20.69 8.73 6.07
C LEU A 57 19.90 9.79 5.29
N GLN A 58 20.35 11.04 5.26
CA GLN A 58 19.72 12.08 4.44
C GLN A 58 19.94 11.83 2.94
N VAL A 59 21.14 11.46 2.51
CA VAL A 59 21.42 11.10 1.10
C VAL A 59 20.58 9.90 0.66
N ALA A 60 20.39 8.92 1.55
CA ALA A 60 19.50 7.79 1.32
C ALA A 60 17.99 8.15 1.42
N GLY A 61 17.65 9.41 1.73
CA GLY A 61 16.28 9.91 1.79
C GLY A 61 15.51 9.55 3.07
N TYR A 62 16.17 9.06 4.11
CA TYR A 62 15.52 8.60 5.35
C TYR A 62 15.58 9.59 6.51
N ALA A 63 16.37 10.66 6.38
CA ALA A 63 16.50 11.69 7.40
C ALA A 63 16.53 13.09 6.79
N LEU A 64 16.21 14.08 7.62
CA LEU A 64 16.40 15.49 7.36
C LEU A 64 17.26 16.09 8.47
N THR A 65 18.33 16.77 8.10
CA THR A 65 19.22 17.45 9.04
C THR A 65 19.16 18.96 8.87
N GLY A 66 19.64 19.71 9.88
CA GLY A 66 19.68 21.17 9.81
C GLY A 66 18.29 21.82 9.92
N LEU A 67 17.36 21.17 10.62
CA LEU A 67 16.01 21.67 10.82
C LEU A 67 15.92 22.53 12.09
N VAL A 68 15.01 23.49 12.09
CA VAL A 68 14.59 24.27 13.26
C VAL A 68 13.07 24.31 13.34
N LEU A 69 12.54 24.38 14.56
CA LEU A 69 11.11 24.58 14.76
C LEU A 69 10.74 26.03 14.41
N VAL A 70 9.95 26.20 13.36
CA VAL A 70 9.52 27.49 12.78
C VAL A 70 8.19 27.94 13.37
N ASN A 71 7.26 27.00 13.53
CA ASN A 71 5.91 27.28 14.02
C ASN A 71 5.35 26.10 14.82
N THR A 72 4.42 26.39 15.72
CA THR A 72 3.60 25.38 16.39
C THR A 72 2.14 25.77 16.24
N ARG A 73 1.27 24.77 16.05
CA ARG A 73 -0.19 24.96 16.03
C ARG A 73 -0.89 23.77 16.68
N THR A 74 -2.16 23.92 17.02
CA THR A 74 -2.97 22.80 17.51
C THR A 74 -3.70 22.13 16.34
N GLY A 75 -3.44 20.84 16.13
CA GLY A 75 -4.05 19.99 15.12
C GLY A 75 -5.23 19.17 15.66
N MET A 76 -5.76 18.27 14.83
CA MET A 76 -6.87 17.38 15.19
C MET A 76 -6.54 16.54 16.43
N GLY A 77 -7.54 16.31 17.28
CA GLY A 77 -7.40 15.59 18.55
C GLY A 77 -6.59 16.37 19.58
N GLY A 78 -6.49 17.70 19.44
CA GLY A 78 -5.70 18.59 20.29
C GLY A 78 -4.19 18.32 20.27
N ARG A 79 -3.69 17.65 19.23
CA ARG A 79 -2.27 17.33 19.07
C ARG A 79 -1.45 18.58 18.75
N GLU A 80 -0.24 18.69 19.29
CA GLU A 80 0.68 19.75 18.90
C GLU A 80 1.29 19.44 17.54
N VAL A 81 1.20 20.35 16.59
CA VAL A 81 1.80 20.22 15.26
C VAL A 81 2.96 21.20 15.15
N GLY A 82 4.18 20.69 15.03
CA GLY A 82 5.38 21.48 14.78
C GLY A 82 5.68 21.60 13.29
N GLU A 83 5.99 22.80 12.82
CA GLU A 83 6.52 23.10 11.50
C GLU A 83 8.04 23.20 11.58
N PHE A 84 8.75 22.32 10.89
CA PHE A 84 10.20 22.27 10.88
C PHE A 84 10.72 22.72 9.52
N GLY A 85 11.47 23.82 9.51
CA GLY A 85 12.08 24.40 8.31
C GLY A 85 13.60 24.33 8.36
N VAL A 86 14.24 24.64 7.23
CA VAL A 86 15.70 24.73 7.13
C VAL A 86 16.21 25.92 7.96
N ASP A 87 17.30 25.71 8.69
CA ASP A 87 18.00 26.80 9.41
C ASP A 87 18.66 27.76 8.41
N SER A 88 18.12 28.97 8.29
CA SER A 88 18.60 30.03 7.39
C SER A 88 20.05 30.49 7.64
N ALA A 89 20.71 29.99 8.70
CA ALA A 89 22.11 30.27 9.00
C ALA A 89 23.13 29.36 8.26
N ILE A 90 22.67 28.41 7.42
CA ILE A 90 23.56 27.45 6.72
C ILE A 90 23.88 27.86 5.26
N GLY A 91 23.16 28.83 4.69
CA GLY A 91 23.37 29.33 3.33
C GLY A 91 24.67 30.09 3.05
N SER A 92 25.45 30.46 4.07
CA SER A 92 26.72 31.16 3.87
C SER A 92 27.94 30.23 3.73
N GLY A 93 27.75 28.90 3.75
CA GLY A 93 28.85 27.93 3.84
C GLY A 93 29.27 27.23 2.54
N ALA A 94 28.56 27.41 1.43
CA ALA A 94 28.85 26.75 0.15
C ALA A 94 29.10 27.77 -0.98
N ARG A 95 30.16 28.58 -0.83
CA ARG A 95 30.83 29.20 -1.99
C ARG A 95 32.26 28.66 -2.03
N GLY A 96 32.47 27.68 -2.90
CA GLY A 96 33.81 27.23 -3.30
C GLY A 96 34.48 28.27 -4.19
N GLY A 97 35.81 28.23 -4.19
CA GLY A 97 36.67 28.62 -5.31
C GLY A 97 36.53 30.03 -5.84
N LYS A 98 37.52 30.88 -5.53
CA LYS A 98 37.95 31.91 -6.48
C LYS A 98 38.21 31.24 -7.83
N ASP A 99 37.55 31.71 -8.88
CA ASP A 99 38.18 32.16 -10.14
C ASP A 99 37.14 32.75 -11.09
N GLY A 100 37.46 33.93 -11.66
CA GLY A 100 37.19 34.31 -13.05
C GLY A 100 35.76 34.61 -13.53
N GLU A 101 35.43 35.91 -13.53
CA GLU A 101 34.60 36.68 -14.49
C GLU A 101 33.72 35.97 -15.55
N GLY A 102 32.41 36.28 -15.53
CA GLY A 102 31.48 35.99 -16.63
C GLY A 102 30.08 36.57 -16.38
N ALA A 103 29.57 37.35 -17.34
CA ALA A 103 28.45 38.28 -17.24
C ALA A 103 27.04 37.68 -17.03
N GLY A 104 26.21 38.43 -16.27
CA GLY A 104 24.86 38.85 -16.67
C GLY A 104 23.75 37.80 -16.86
N GLY A 105 22.88 37.65 -15.85
CA GLY A 105 21.56 37.06 -16.01
C GLY A 105 20.74 37.13 -14.73
N GLY A 106 19.68 37.95 -14.70
CA GLY A 106 18.75 38.03 -13.59
C GLY A 106 17.95 36.73 -13.43
N GLY A 107 17.83 36.24 -12.20
CA GLY A 107 17.04 35.06 -11.87
C GLY A 107 16.90 34.91 -10.35
N ASP A 108 15.66 35.04 -9.90
CA ASP A 108 15.04 34.60 -8.63
C ASP A 108 15.97 34.33 -7.42
N GLY A 109 15.76 35.08 -6.34
CA GLY A 109 16.51 34.93 -5.09
C GLY A 109 16.41 33.51 -4.54
N GLY A 110 17.51 32.75 -4.66
CA GLY A 110 17.62 31.35 -4.27
C GLY A 110 17.20 31.09 -2.84
N ALA A 111 15.94 30.73 -2.65
CA ALA A 111 15.39 30.35 -1.36
C ALA A 111 15.72 28.88 -1.06
N GLU A 112 16.31 28.63 0.10
CA GLU A 112 16.76 27.30 0.55
C GLU A 112 15.58 26.30 0.61
N ARG A 113 15.69 25.21 -0.17
CA ARG A 113 14.76 24.08 -0.18
C ARG A 113 15.21 23.02 0.82
N LEU A 114 14.29 22.16 1.28
CA LEU A 114 14.66 20.96 2.02
C LEU A 114 15.65 20.12 1.20
N GLY A 115 16.64 19.51 1.85
CA GLY A 115 17.52 18.55 1.19
C GLY A 115 16.73 17.37 0.62
N ALA A 116 17.28 16.64 -0.35
CA ALA A 116 16.64 15.46 -0.94
C ALA A 116 16.18 14.49 0.16
N HIS A 117 14.89 14.12 0.16
CA HIS A 117 14.30 13.28 1.18
C HIS A 117 13.16 12.41 0.64
N GLY A 118 12.96 11.24 1.24
CA GLY A 118 11.86 10.31 0.97
C GLY A 118 10.69 10.42 1.95
N MET A 119 10.63 11.48 2.76
CA MET A 119 9.56 11.73 3.72
C MET A 119 8.22 11.92 3.02
N ARG A 120 7.19 11.21 3.48
CA ARG A 120 5.81 11.28 2.99
C ARG A 120 4.87 11.55 4.14
N VAL A 121 3.70 12.10 3.81
CA VAL A 121 2.62 12.28 4.78
C VAL A 121 2.30 10.93 5.44
N GLY A 122 2.20 10.98 6.75
CA GLY A 122 1.92 9.93 7.71
C GLY A 122 3.06 8.93 7.96
N ASP A 123 4.26 9.22 7.46
CA ASP A 123 5.47 8.58 7.98
C ASP A 123 5.58 8.87 9.48
N ILE A 124 6.00 7.86 10.25
CA ILE A 124 6.38 8.05 11.64
C ILE A 124 7.80 8.59 11.64
N VAL A 125 8.03 9.67 12.36
CA VAL A 125 9.34 10.30 12.47
C VAL A 125 9.70 10.54 13.91
N ARG A 126 11.00 10.47 14.20
CA ARG A 126 11.59 10.94 15.44
C ARG A 126 12.32 12.24 15.18
N VAL A 127 12.06 13.24 16.01
CA VAL A 127 12.73 14.55 15.98
C VAL A 127 13.60 14.67 17.21
N GLU A 128 14.89 14.91 17.01
CA GLU A 128 15.89 14.95 18.07
C GLU A 128 16.77 16.19 17.97
N ASP A 129 17.18 16.71 19.14
CA ASP A 129 18.19 17.76 19.24
C ASP A 129 19.58 17.24 18.82
N VAL A 130 20.21 17.93 17.87
CA VAL A 130 21.54 17.62 17.36
C VAL A 130 22.61 17.67 18.45
N ALA A 131 22.49 18.57 19.43
CA ALA A 131 23.46 18.74 20.51
C ALA A 131 23.36 17.64 21.58
N ALA A 132 22.21 16.98 21.67
CA ALA A 132 21.97 16.01 22.71
C ALA A 132 22.55 14.61 22.42
N GLY A 133 22.76 14.27 21.14
CA GLY A 133 23.43 13.04 20.72
C GLY A 133 24.96 13.05 20.88
N ALA A 134 25.58 14.23 21.00
CA ALA A 134 27.05 14.35 21.09
C ALA A 134 27.61 14.06 22.49
N ARG A 135 26.78 14.07 23.54
CA ARG A 135 27.22 13.86 24.94
C ARG A 135 27.29 12.39 25.38
N GLY A 136 27.03 11.45 24.46
CA GLY A 136 27.02 10.01 24.75
C GLY A 136 28.33 9.26 24.49
N GLY A 137 29.36 9.91 23.95
CA GLY A 137 30.62 9.28 23.57
C GLY A 137 31.83 10.03 24.10
N ALA A 138 32.66 9.31 24.86
CA ALA A 138 34.00 9.66 25.36
C ALA A 138 34.08 10.40 26.71
N GLY A 139 34.73 9.73 27.69
CA GLY A 139 35.45 10.40 28.77
C GLY A 139 35.15 9.91 30.19
N SER A 140 35.79 8.82 30.63
CA SER A 140 36.01 8.58 32.06
C SER A 140 36.98 9.63 32.59
N GLY A 141 36.49 10.63 33.31
CA GLY A 141 37.33 11.67 33.92
C GLY A 141 36.68 12.23 35.18
N ARG A 142 37.20 11.82 36.34
CA ARG A 142 36.82 12.30 37.68
C ARG A 142 36.96 13.84 37.76
N ALA A 143 35.85 14.54 38.01
CA ALA A 143 35.87 15.87 38.64
C ALA A 143 34.73 15.94 39.68
N LYS A 144 35.12 16.16 40.94
CA LYS A 144 34.23 16.30 42.10
C LYS A 144 33.64 17.72 42.10
N GLY A 145 32.32 17.84 42.08
CA GLY A 145 31.60 19.04 42.52
C GLY A 145 30.65 19.66 41.51
N ALA A 146 29.44 19.09 41.36
CA ALA A 146 28.20 19.78 40.96
C ALA A 146 27.03 18.78 41.03
N LYS A 147 26.44 18.62 42.23
CA LYS A 147 25.10 18.03 42.37
C LYS A 147 24.10 19.11 41.98
N GLU A 148 23.54 19.06 40.76
CA GLU A 148 22.17 19.55 40.42
C GLU A 148 21.76 19.51 38.92
N GLU A 149 22.56 18.97 37.99
CA GLU A 149 22.18 18.95 36.55
C GLU A 149 22.05 17.56 35.90
N GLU A 150 21.79 16.51 36.68
CA GLU A 150 21.71 15.13 36.19
C GLU A 150 20.29 14.72 35.70
N GLY A 151 19.66 15.56 34.87
CA GLY A 151 18.26 15.38 34.44
C GLY A 151 17.92 15.60 32.96
N ARG A 152 18.85 16.05 32.11
CA ARG A 152 18.60 16.31 30.68
C ARG A 152 19.30 15.29 29.78
N LYS A 153 18.83 14.03 29.78
CA LYS A 153 19.06 13.13 28.63
C LYS A 153 18.43 13.74 27.38
N GLY A 154 19.07 13.55 26.23
CA GLY A 154 18.60 14.09 24.95
C GLY A 154 17.16 13.74 24.66
N ARG A 155 16.36 14.78 24.39
CA ARG A 155 14.91 14.70 24.27
C ARG A 155 14.56 14.37 22.82
N ALA A 156 13.95 13.21 22.62
CA ALA A 156 13.50 12.73 21.32
C ALA A 156 11.97 12.72 21.30
N LEU A 157 11.36 13.43 20.36
CA LEU A 157 9.92 13.46 20.18
C LEU A 157 9.53 12.62 18.96
N GLU A 158 8.62 11.67 19.15
CA GLU A 158 8.05 10.89 18.05
C GLU A 158 6.72 11.49 17.60
N GLY A 159 6.53 11.55 16.29
CA GLY A 159 5.34 12.13 15.69
C GLY A 159 5.04 11.56 14.32
N VAL A 160 3.92 11.99 13.77
CA VAL A 160 3.44 11.58 12.46
C VAL A 160 3.51 12.78 11.53
N VAL A 161 4.16 12.62 10.37
CA VAL A 161 4.21 13.67 9.35
C VAL A 161 2.79 13.97 8.87
N THR A 162 2.34 15.21 8.96
CA THR A 162 1.01 15.64 8.52
C THR A 162 1.04 16.38 7.20
N ARG A 163 2.17 17.04 6.88
CA ARG A 163 2.38 17.74 5.63
C ARG A 163 3.87 17.76 5.30
N VAL A 164 4.18 17.65 4.03
CA VAL A 164 5.53 17.85 3.48
C VAL A 164 5.40 18.94 2.43
N GLY A 165 6.14 20.03 2.59
CA GLY A 165 6.24 21.11 1.59
C GLY A 165 7.69 21.23 1.13
N GLU A 166 7.96 22.10 0.16
CA GLU A 166 9.31 22.26 -0.40
C GLU A 166 10.35 22.79 0.60
N ARG A 167 9.89 23.53 1.62
CA ARG A 167 10.76 24.25 2.60
C ARG A 167 10.58 23.79 4.04
N SER A 168 9.51 23.05 4.34
CA SER A 168 9.19 22.67 5.71
C SER A 168 8.41 21.37 5.77
N VAL A 169 8.53 20.68 6.91
CA VAL A 169 7.79 19.46 7.23
C VAL A 169 6.98 19.70 8.49
N TRP A 170 5.69 19.35 8.46
CA TRP A 170 4.81 19.46 9.62
C TRP A 170 4.63 18.10 10.27
N VAL A 171 4.88 18.02 11.56
CA VAL A 171 4.79 16.77 12.34
C VAL A 171 3.81 16.97 13.48
N ALA A 172 2.82 16.10 13.59
CA ALA A 172 1.91 16.05 14.72
C ALA A 172 2.47 15.14 15.82
N PHE A 173 2.57 15.69 17.02
CA PHE A 173 3.04 15.04 18.23
C PHE A 173 1.87 14.86 19.20
N GLY A 174 1.85 13.75 19.94
CA GLY A 174 0.81 13.51 20.92
C GLY A 174 0.74 12.05 21.39
N GLY A 175 0.69 11.87 22.70
CA GLY A 175 0.61 10.59 23.37
C GLY A 175 -0.75 9.93 23.25
N GLN A 176 -1.04 9.28 22.12
CA GLN A 176 -1.83 8.05 22.09
C GLN A 176 -1.80 7.42 20.69
N GLY A 177 -0.86 6.50 20.54
CA GLY A 177 -0.96 5.38 19.64
C GLY A 177 -0.37 4.19 20.38
N GLY A 178 -1.21 3.32 20.94
CA GLY A 178 -0.79 2.14 21.71
C GLY A 178 -0.71 2.37 23.21
N ALA A 179 -1.31 1.47 23.98
CA ALA A 179 -1.33 1.50 25.44
C ALA A 179 0.11 1.49 26.02
N ALA A 180 0.53 2.61 26.62
CA ALA A 180 1.63 2.64 27.57
C ALA A 180 1.52 3.91 28.46
N GLY A 181 1.39 3.70 29.77
CA GLY A 181 1.78 4.65 30.82
C GLY A 181 0.89 5.88 31.06
N LYS A 182 -0.10 5.76 31.95
CA LYS A 182 -0.53 6.90 32.78
C LYS A 182 0.68 7.35 33.61
N GLY A 183 1.16 8.58 33.44
CA GLY A 183 2.02 9.23 34.44
C GLY A 183 3.39 9.80 34.00
N ARG A 184 3.69 9.98 32.71
CA ARG A 184 4.84 10.82 32.31
C ARG A 184 4.36 12.20 31.89
N ASP A 185 5.03 13.24 32.39
CA ASP A 185 4.83 14.63 32.00
C ASP A 185 4.72 14.72 30.47
N GLU A 186 3.62 15.30 29.97
CA GLU A 186 3.41 15.50 28.53
C GLU A 186 4.53 16.41 27.98
N GLU A 187 5.52 15.82 27.31
CA GLU A 187 6.61 16.55 26.65
C GLU A 187 6.04 17.41 25.51
N SER A 188 6.30 18.72 25.55
CA SER A 188 5.78 19.68 24.57
C SER A 188 6.78 19.91 23.44
N VAL A 189 6.27 20.05 22.21
CA VAL A 189 7.01 20.40 21.00
C VAL A 189 7.76 21.72 21.17
N GLU A 190 7.27 22.60 22.03
CA GLU A 190 7.87 23.90 22.30
C GLU A 190 9.26 23.81 22.95
N ASP A 191 9.61 22.68 23.56
CA ASP A 191 10.96 22.43 24.08
C ASP A 191 12.04 22.36 22.98
N LEU A 192 11.64 22.24 21.70
CA LEU A 192 12.53 22.24 20.55
C LEU A 192 12.82 23.64 20.00
N TRP A 193 12.20 24.70 20.56
CA TRP A 193 12.39 26.06 20.07
C TRP A 193 13.85 26.52 20.19
N GLY A 194 14.39 27.12 19.13
CA GLY A 194 15.77 27.61 19.08
C GLY A 194 16.86 26.53 19.06
N LYS A 195 16.50 25.25 18.97
CA LYS A 195 17.45 24.13 18.85
C LYS A 195 17.59 23.70 17.40
N LYS A 196 18.79 23.26 17.02
CA LYS A 196 19.01 22.54 15.77
C LYS A 196 18.56 21.11 15.96
N VAL A 197 17.60 20.68 15.16
CA VAL A 197 17.05 19.33 15.21
C VAL A 197 17.36 18.56 13.93
N TRP A 198 17.33 17.25 14.04
CA TRP A 198 17.27 16.37 12.90
C TRP A 198 16.04 15.48 13.03
N MET A 199 15.50 15.07 11.90
CA MET A 199 14.30 14.25 11.80
C MET A 199 14.65 12.96 11.09
N VAL A 200 14.22 11.83 11.62
CA VAL A 200 14.49 10.53 11.02
C VAL A 200 13.23 9.70 10.93
N LYS A 201 13.06 9.03 9.79
CA LYS A 201 11.94 8.15 9.52
C LYS A 201 12.08 6.88 10.34
N LEU A 202 11.01 6.48 11.02
CA LEU A 202 10.90 5.23 11.76
C LEU A 202 10.06 4.21 10.99
N ALA A 203 10.20 2.94 11.35
CA ALA A 203 9.28 1.90 10.89
C ALA A 203 7.86 2.19 11.40
N ASN A 204 6.85 1.95 10.56
CA ASN A 204 5.47 2.25 10.89
C ASN A 204 4.81 1.10 11.68
N ASP A 205 5.08 1.03 12.98
CA ASP A 205 4.56 -0.03 13.85
C ASP A 205 3.06 0.09 14.13
N VAL A 206 2.41 1.20 13.76
CA VAL A 206 0.97 1.41 14.06
C VAL A 206 0.13 0.34 13.38
N THR A 207 0.49 0.01 12.14
CA THR A 207 -0.12 -1.01 11.30
C THR A 207 -0.09 -2.38 11.99
N TYR A 208 1.10 -2.82 12.38
CA TYR A 208 1.33 -4.07 13.10
C TYR A 208 0.61 -4.10 14.46
N ARG A 209 0.72 -3.02 15.25
CA ARG A 209 0.07 -2.92 16.56
C ARG A 209 -1.46 -3.04 16.49
N ARG A 210 -2.10 -2.49 15.46
CA ARG A 210 -3.56 -2.61 15.26
C ARG A 210 -3.98 -4.04 14.96
N MET A 211 -3.25 -4.72 14.07
CA MET A 211 -3.50 -6.13 13.78
C MET A 211 -3.27 -6.98 15.03
N LYS A 212 -2.17 -6.78 15.75
CA LYS A 212 -1.88 -7.48 17.01
C LYS A 212 -2.97 -7.28 18.05
N GLN A 213 -3.43 -6.05 18.29
CA GLN A 213 -4.54 -5.76 19.21
C GLN A 213 -5.83 -6.51 18.84
N THR A 214 -6.14 -6.57 17.54
CA THR A 214 -7.32 -7.28 17.04
C THR A 214 -7.18 -8.78 17.24
N MET A 215 -6.02 -9.35 16.92
CA MET A 215 -5.75 -10.77 17.12
C MET A 215 -5.75 -11.13 18.61
N THR A 216 -5.13 -10.35 19.50
CA THR A 216 -5.19 -10.57 20.95
C THR A 216 -6.64 -10.49 21.48
N LYS A 217 -7.46 -9.59 20.93
CA LYS A 217 -8.89 -9.54 21.29
C LYS A 217 -9.60 -10.84 20.90
N MET A 218 -9.37 -11.34 19.69
CA MET A 218 -9.98 -12.57 19.19
C MET A 218 -9.46 -13.83 19.92
N GLU A 219 -8.19 -13.85 20.29
CA GLU A 219 -7.59 -14.93 21.08
C GLU A 219 -8.25 -15.05 22.46
N ASN A 220 -8.58 -13.93 23.09
CA ASN A 220 -9.22 -13.91 24.41
C ASN A 220 -10.74 -14.13 24.35
N MET A 221 -11.34 -14.29 23.16
CA MET A 221 -12.78 -14.55 23.05
C MET A 221 -13.11 -15.99 23.43
N THR A 222 -14.21 -16.13 24.14
CA THR A 222 -14.84 -17.41 24.47
C THR A 222 -15.96 -17.74 23.46
N GLU A 223 -16.46 -18.98 23.44
CA GLU A 223 -17.54 -19.36 22.51
C GLU A 223 -18.82 -18.52 22.67
N SER A 224 -19.09 -17.99 23.87
CA SER A 224 -20.21 -17.08 24.12
C SER A 224 -20.05 -15.72 23.45
N ASP A 225 -18.82 -15.31 23.14
CA ASP A 225 -18.53 -14.06 22.42
C ASP A 225 -18.68 -14.21 20.90
N TYR A 226 -18.75 -15.44 20.39
CA TYR A 226 -18.79 -15.69 18.95
C TYR A 226 -20.16 -15.37 18.38
N THR A 227 -20.21 -14.28 17.61
CA THR A 227 -21.36 -13.93 16.79
C THR A 227 -21.66 -15.02 15.75
N TYR A 228 -22.90 -15.07 15.27
CA TYR A 228 -23.28 -15.98 14.18
C TYR A 228 -22.42 -15.75 12.93
N PHE A 229 -22.14 -14.49 12.60
CA PHE A 229 -21.23 -14.10 11.52
C PHE A 229 -19.84 -14.74 11.68
N MET A 230 -19.23 -14.66 12.86
CA MET A 230 -17.93 -15.28 13.13
C MET A 230 -17.99 -16.81 12.98
N ARG A 231 -19.06 -17.44 13.47
CA ARG A 231 -19.25 -18.89 13.33
C ARG A 231 -19.28 -19.32 11.86
N VAL A 232 -19.92 -18.54 10.99
CA VAL A 232 -19.92 -18.78 9.53
C VAL A 232 -18.53 -18.56 8.92
N VAL A 233 -17.87 -17.44 9.24
CA VAL A 233 -16.56 -17.11 8.68
C VAL A 233 -15.47 -18.12 9.07
N PHE A 234 -15.58 -18.74 10.24
CA PHE A 234 -14.64 -19.77 10.74
C PHE A 234 -15.09 -21.21 10.48
N GLY A 235 -16.23 -21.41 9.81
CA GLY A 235 -16.69 -22.74 9.40
C GLY A 235 -17.35 -23.57 10.50
N HIS A 236 -17.66 -22.97 11.65
CA HIS A 236 -18.47 -23.61 12.70
C HIS A 236 -19.94 -23.78 12.27
N THR A 237 -20.40 -23.02 11.28
CA THR A 237 -21.75 -23.11 10.73
C THR A 237 -21.71 -22.79 9.22
N ALA A 238 -22.62 -23.38 8.45
CA ALA A 238 -22.75 -23.05 7.04
C ALA A 238 -23.40 -21.66 6.86
N PRO A 239 -23.10 -20.93 5.76
CA PRO A 239 -23.78 -19.68 5.44
C PRO A 239 -25.28 -19.91 5.26
N SER A 240 -26.09 -18.90 5.60
CA SER A 240 -27.54 -18.98 5.36
C SER A 240 -27.84 -19.16 3.87
N PRO A 241 -28.83 -19.98 3.47
CA PRO A 241 -29.27 -20.08 2.09
C PRO A 241 -29.67 -18.72 1.52
N VAL A 242 -29.25 -18.45 0.29
CA VAL A 242 -29.55 -17.19 -0.41
C VAL A 242 -30.95 -17.28 -1.03
N ASP A 243 -31.88 -16.48 -0.53
CA ASP A 243 -33.23 -16.37 -1.07
C ASP A 243 -33.38 -15.08 -1.89
N LEU A 244 -33.22 -15.20 -3.21
CA LEU A 244 -33.37 -14.06 -4.13
C LEU A 244 -34.81 -13.57 -4.23
N SER A 245 -35.81 -14.40 -3.91
CA SER A 245 -37.22 -14.01 -3.99
C SER A 245 -37.60 -12.98 -2.92
N SER A 246 -36.89 -13.00 -1.79
CA SER A 246 -37.07 -12.06 -0.68
C SER A 246 -36.75 -10.60 -1.03
N LEU A 247 -35.98 -10.35 -2.10
CA LEU A 247 -35.55 -9.01 -2.49
C LEU A 247 -36.62 -8.21 -3.25
N GLY A 248 -37.68 -8.85 -3.74
CA GLY A 248 -38.65 -8.22 -4.63
C GLY A 248 -38.02 -7.72 -5.95
N THR A 249 -38.70 -6.77 -6.61
CA THR A 249 -38.17 -6.15 -7.84
C THR A 249 -37.16 -5.07 -7.45
N ILE A 250 -35.89 -5.26 -7.83
CA ILE A 250 -34.84 -4.28 -7.62
C ILE A 250 -34.77 -3.34 -8.82
N GLU A 251 -35.05 -2.06 -8.59
CA GLU A 251 -34.78 -0.99 -9.55
C GLU A 251 -33.33 -0.53 -9.43
N PHE A 252 -32.51 -0.87 -10.41
CA PHE A 252 -31.10 -0.44 -10.47
C PHE A 252 -31.01 1.06 -10.74
N ILE A 253 -30.13 1.75 -10.02
CA ILE A 253 -29.93 3.19 -10.19
C ILE A 253 -29.11 3.44 -11.46
N ASP A 254 -28.05 2.68 -11.66
CA ASP A 254 -27.29 2.70 -12.90
C ASP A 254 -27.84 1.69 -13.90
N SER A 255 -28.46 2.21 -14.96
CA SER A 255 -29.03 1.43 -16.06
C SER A 255 -27.99 0.74 -16.95
N THR A 256 -26.72 1.15 -16.86
CA THR A 256 -25.63 0.64 -17.73
C THR A 256 -24.98 -0.64 -17.23
N LEU A 257 -25.32 -1.10 -16.01
CA LEU A 257 -24.81 -2.37 -15.48
C LEU A 257 -25.13 -3.52 -16.45
N ASN A 258 -24.18 -4.44 -16.61
CA ASN A 258 -24.44 -5.69 -17.34
C ASN A 258 -25.08 -6.76 -16.43
N ASP A 259 -25.47 -7.90 -17.02
CA ASP A 259 -26.14 -8.98 -16.29
C ASP A 259 -25.29 -9.57 -15.16
N SER A 260 -23.99 -9.76 -15.38
CA SER A 260 -23.09 -10.31 -14.34
C SER A 260 -22.97 -9.39 -13.13
N GLN A 261 -22.94 -8.07 -13.37
CA GLN A 261 -22.93 -7.06 -12.31
C GLN A 261 -24.27 -7.00 -11.57
N ARG A 262 -25.39 -7.02 -12.30
CA ARG A 262 -26.74 -7.07 -11.69
C ARG A 262 -26.92 -8.33 -10.85
N GLU A 263 -26.48 -9.48 -11.32
CA GLU A 263 -26.52 -10.74 -10.57
C GLU A 263 -25.67 -10.65 -9.29
N ALA A 264 -24.44 -10.13 -9.39
CA ALA A 264 -23.56 -9.94 -8.23
C ALA A 264 -24.19 -9.03 -7.16
N VAL A 265 -24.84 -7.93 -7.57
CA VAL A 265 -25.58 -7.03 -6.67
C VAL A 265 -26.74 -7.76 -5.99
N ARG A 266 -27.61 -8.43 -6.76
CA ARG A 266 -28.75 -9.19 -6.20
C ARG A 266 -28.28 -10.26 -5.21
N PHE A 267 -27.26 -11.02 -5.60
CA PHE A 267 -26.66 -12.03 -4.75
C PHE A 267 -26.13 -11.43 -3.44
N ALA A 268 -25.32 -10.37 -3.52
CA ALA A 268 -24.75 -9.75 -2.33
C ALA A 268 -25.80 -9.09 -1.42
N LEU A 269 -26.91 -8.59 -1.97
CA LEU A 269 -28.05 -8.10 -1.19
C LEU A 269 -28.74 -9.24 -0.43
N ALA A 270 -29.02 -10.37 -1.10
CA ALA A 270 -29.72 -11.52 -0.50
C ALA A 270 -28.86 -12.31 0.50
N SER A 271 -27.54 -12.30 0.37
CA SER A 271 -26.64 -12.96 1.32
C SER A 271 -26.74 -12.34 2.71
N ARG A 272 -26.87 -13.14 3.76
CA ARG A 272 -27.02 -12.65 5.14
C ARG A 272 -25.71 -12.36 5.84
N GLU A 273 -24.76 -13.29 5.78
CA GLU A 273 -23.49 -13.17 6.52
C GLU A 273 -22.31 -12.81 5.63
N ILE A 274 -22.15 -13.48 4.49
CA ILE A 274 -20.98 -13.31 3.60
C ILE A 274 -21.36 -13.34 2.12
N ALA A 275 -20.70 -12.49 1.32
CA ALA A 275 -20.72 -12.54 -0.13
C ALA A 275 -19.35 -12.20 -0.71
N LEU A 276 -18.90 -12.94 -1.72
CA LEU A 276 -17.67 -12.68 -2.46
C LEU A 276 -18.00 -12.19 -3.87
N ILE A 277 -17.52 -11.00 -4.22
CA ILE A 277 -17.58 -10.46 -5.59
C ILE A 277 -16.19 -10.62 -6.20
N HIS A 278 -16.05 -11.57 -7.10
CA HIS A 278 -14.83 -11.77 -7.87
C HIS A 278 -14.87 -10.84 -9.08
N GLY A 279 -14.03 -9.81 -9.07
CA GLY A 279 -13.95 -8.82 -10.14
C GLY A 279 -12.62 -8.91 -10.89
N PRO A 280 -12.53 -9.74 -11.95
CA PRO A 280 -11.39 -9.76 -12.87
C PRO A 280 -11.04 -8.40 -13.47
N PRO A 281 -9.86 -8.23 -14.11
CA PRO A 281 -9.41 -6.97 -14.69
C PRO A 281 -10.43 -6.35 -15.65
N GLY A 282 -10.72 -5.06 -15.47
CA GLY A 282 -11.60 -4.30 -16.37
C GLY A 282 -13.10 -4.60 -16.25
N THR A 283 -13.55 -5.44 -15.30
CA THR A 283 -14.96 -5.86 -15.19
C THR A 283 -15.90 -4.88 -14.47
N GLY A 284 -15.39 -3.71 -14.05
CA GLY A 284 -16.20 -2.71 -13.35
C GLY A 284 -16.55 -3.08 -11.91
N LYS A 285 -15.62 -3.74 -11.19
CA LYS A 285 -15.78 -4.10 -9.76
C LYS A 285 -16.24 -2.90 -8.91
N THR A 286 -15.57 -1.75 -9.05
CA THR A 286 -15.94 -0.54 -8.31
C THR A 286 -17.34 -0.06 -8.68
N TYR A 287 -17.73 -0.03 -9.96
CA TYR A 287 -19.10 0.33 -10.37
C TYR A 287 -20.16 -0.59 -9.75
N THR A 288 -19.88 -1.89 -9.71
CA THR A 288 -20.77 -2.87 -9.06
C THR A 288 -20.91 -2.61 -7.56
N LEU A 289 -19.82 -2.25 -6.88
CA LEU A 289 -19.85 -1.88 -5.46
C LEU A 289 -20.62 -0.59 -5.20
N ILE A 290 -20.53 0.40 -6.09
CA ILE A 290 -21.29 1.66 -5.97
C ILE A 290 -22.79 1.37 -5.98
N GLU A 291 -23.27 0.64 -6.99
CA GLU A 291 -24.68 0.25 -7.08
C GLU A 291 -25.10 -0.54 -5.83
N LEU A 292 -24.29 -1.50 -5.39
CA LEU A 292 -24.57 -2.29 -4.18
C LEU A 292 -24.69 -1.43 -2.93
N ILE A 293 -23.80 -0.45 -2.73
CA ILE A 293 -23.85 0.48 -1.60
C ILE A 293 -25.16 1.29 -1.65
N LEU A 294 -25.54 1.81 -2.82
CA LEU A 294 -26.77 2.58 -2.97
C LEU A 294 -28.02 1.73 -2.68
N GLN A 295 -28.04 0.46 -3.08
CA GLN A 295 -29.15 -0.45 -2.77
C GLN A 295 -29.21 -0.79 -1.27
N LEU A 296 -28.06 -1.00 -0.61
CA LEU A 296 -28.01 -1.20 0.85
C LEU A 296 -28.49 0.06 1.61
N LEU A 297 -28.18 1.26 1.10
CA LEU A 297 -28.68 2.52 1.66
C LEU A 297 -30.20 2.65 1.52
N ARG A 298 -30.80 2.18 0.42
CA ARG A 298 -32.26 2.13 0.27
C ARG A 298 -32.93 1.20 1.28
N GLN A 299 -32.23 0.17 1.76
CA GLN A 299 -32.64 -0.68 2.88
C GLN A 299 -32.38 -0.04 4.26
N ASN A 300 -31.96 1.23 4.28
CA ASN A 300 -31.62 2.00 5.49
C ASN A 300 -30.49 1.37 6.32
N LEU A 301 -29.62 0.58 5.69
CA LEU A 301 -28.48 -0.05 6.34
C LEU A 301 -27.31 0.92 6.45
N ARG A 302 -26.56 0.81 7.55
CA ARG A 302 -25.33 1.57 7.79
C ARG A 302 -24.12 0.75 7.38
N ILE A 303 -23.25 1.36 6.60
CA ILE A 303 -22.21 0.65 5.84
C ILE A 303 -20.83 1.19 6.22
N LEU A 304 -19.89 0.30 6.50
CA LEU A 304 -18.47 0.61 6.58
C LEU A 304 -17.77 0.05 5.34
N VAL A 305 -17.23 0.93 4.51
CA VAL A 305 -16.44 0.57 3.33
C VAL A 305 -14.95 0.68 3.66
N CYS A 306 -14.20 -0.37 3.34
CA CYS A 306 -12.78 -0.43 3.58
C CYS A 306 -12.00 -0.91 2.36
N GLY A 307 -10.72 -0.56 2.33
CA GLY A 307 -9.75 -1.08 1.37
C GLY A 307 -8.33 -1.07 1.95
N PRO A 308 -7.39 -1.85 1.40
CA PRO A 308 -6.01 -1.91 1.89
C PRO A 308 -5.23 -0.61 1.64
N SER A 309 -5.59 0.17 0.61
CA SER A 309 -4.90 1.41 0.20
C SER A 309 -5.83 2.62 0.22
N ASN A 310 -5.28 3.84 0.33
CA ASN A 310 -6.11 5.06 0.23
C ASN A 310 -6.78 5.17 -1.13
N VAL A 311 -6.07 4.86 -2.22
CA VAL A 311 -6.58 4.94 -3.60
C VAL A 311 -7.82 4.06 -3.78
N SER A 312 -7.81 2.82 -3.26
CA SER A 312 -8.98 1.93 -3.34
C SER A 312 -10.23 2.54 -2.69
N VAL A 313 -10.07 3.21 -1.54
CA VAL A 313 -11.17 3.84 -0.81
C VAL A 313 -11.62 5.13 -1.48
N ASP A 314 -10.66 5.96 -1.90
CA ASP A 314 -10.93 7.27 -2.50
C ASP A 314 -11.68 7.13 -3.84
N ASN A 315 -11.35 6.10 -4.64
CA ASN A 315 -12.08 5.76 -5.87
C ASN A 315 -13.57 5.47 -5.64
N ILE A 316 -13.92 4.89 -4.49
CA ILE A 316 -15.32 4.66 -4.11
C ILE A 316 -15.96 5.98 -3.66
N VAL A 317 -15.26 6.80 -2.86
CA VAL A 317 -15.80 8.10 -2.42
C VAL A 317 -16.14 8.99 -3.62
N GLU A 318 -15.21 9.11 -4.58
CA GLU A 318 -15.38 9.95 -5.77
C GLU A 318 -16.62 9.55 -6.58
N ARG A 319 -16.94 8.26 -6.65
CA ARG A 319 -18.11 7.75 -7.37
C ARG A 319 -19.39 7.78 -6.55
N LEU A 320 -19.33 7.74 -5.22
CA LEU A 320 -20.50 7.90 -4.35
C LEU A 320 -20.92 9.35 -4.16
N ALA A 321 -19.96 10.28 -4.17
CA ALA A 321 -20.20 11.71 -3.91
C ALA A 321 -21.30 12.33 -4.77
N PRO A 322 -21.39 12.08 -6.10
CA PRO A 322 -22.45 12.61 -6.95
C PRO A 322 -23.87 12.20 -6.55
N HIS A 323 -24.03 11.06 -5.86
CA HIS A 323 -25.33 10.58 -5.39
C HIS A 323 -25.83 11.28 -4.11
N LYS A 324 -25.07 12.25 -3.58
CA LYS A 324 -25.43 13.08 -2.40
C LYS A 324 -25.79 12.24 -1.16
N VAL A 325 -25.11 11.11 -0.98
CA VAL A 325 -25.32 10.24 0.19
C VAL A 325 -24.58 10.76 1.42
N PRO A 326 -25.10 10.58 2.66
CA PRO A 326 -24.42 11.00 3.88
C PRO A 326 -23.20 10.12 4.15
N LEU A 327 -22.03 10.54 3.66
CA LEU A 327 -20.79 9.80 3.73
C LEU A 327 -19.67 10.57 4.44
N VAL A 328 -18.78 9.83 5.12
CA VAL A 328 -17.58 10.38 5.77
C VAL A 328 -16.34 9.55 5.43
N ARG A 329 -15.28 10.20 4.97
CA ARG A 329 -13.98 9.59 4.68
C ARG A 329 -12.99 9.81 5.83
N ILE A 330 -12.61 8.73 6.51
CA ILE A 330 -11.66 8.74 7.62
C ILE A 330 -10.25 8.46 7.13
N GLY A 331 -9.45 9.51 7.04
CA GLY A 331 -8.05 9.45 6.67
C GLY A 331 -7.41 10.81 6.84
N HIS A 332 -6.09 10.87 6.80
CA HIS A 332 -5.39 12.15 6.85
C HIS A 332 -5.57 12.86 5.50
N PRO A 333 -6.06 14.12 5.44
CA PRO A 333 -6.37 14.82 4.18
C PRO A 333 -5.24 14.79 3.15
N ALA A 334 -3.99 15.01 3.59
CA ALA A 334 -2.83 15.00 2.70
C ALA A 334 -2.44 13.60 2.14
N ARG A 335 -3.20 12.54 2.43
CA ARG A 335 -3.10 11.21 1.79
C ARG A 335 -4.30 10.89 0.89
N LEU A 336 -5.27 11.79 0.81
CA LEU A 336 -6.49 11.61 0.05
C LEU A 336 -6.37 12.27 -1.33
N LEU A 337 -7.12 11.76 -2.30
CA LEU A 337 -7.34 12.47 -3.56
C LEU A 337 -7.98 13.83 -3.33
N SER A 338 -7.61 14.83 -4.14
CA SER A 338 -8.12 16.20 -4.03
C SER A 338 -9.65 16.26 -4.16
N THR A 339 -10.23 15.45 -5.05
CA THR A 339 -11.68 15.32 -5.27
C THR A 339 -12.44 14.75 -4.08
N VAL A 340 -11.73 14.13 -3.12
CA VAL A 340 -12.31 13.44 -1.95
C VAL A 340 -12.17 14.28 -0.66
N LEU A 341 -11.38 15.37 -0.69
CA LEU A 341 -11.07 16.16 0.50
C LEU A 341 -12.30 16.73 1.21
N ASP A 342 -13.30 17.17 0.44
CA ASP A 342 -14.55 17.75 0.97
C ASP A 342 -15.36 16.74 1.79
N HIS A 343 -15.15 15.45 1.55
CA HIS A 343 -15.76 14.35 2.29
C HIS A 343 -14.91 13.84 3.45
N SER A 344 -13.71 14.39 3.64
CA SER A 344 -12.82 13.97 4.73
C SER A 344 -13.39 14.39 6.08
N LEU A 345 -13.19 13.53 7.09
CA LEU A 345 -13.65 13.78 8.45
C LEU A 345 -13.17 15.15 8.96
N GLU A 346 -11.93 15.54 8.66
CA GLU A 346 -11.37 16.81 9.09
C GLU A 346 -12.10 18.01 8.49
N VAL A 347 -12.38 17.97 7.18
CA VAL A 347 -13.05 19.07 6.48
C VAL A 347 -14.53 19.16 6.89
N LEU A 348 -15.20 18.02 7.06
CA LEU A 348 -16.59 17.98 7.53
C LEU A 348 -16.73 18.55 8.96
N ILE A 349 -15.78 18.25 9.85
CA ILE A 349 -15.76 18.86 11.20
C ILE A 349 -15.56 20.36 11.14
N GLN A 350 -14.85 20.90 10.14
CA GLN A 350 -14.62 22.35 10.03
C GLN A 350 -15.79 23.09 9.37
N THR A 351 -16.60 22.39 8.58
CA THR A 351 -17.69 22.98 7.77
C THR A 351 -19.08 22.76 8.35
N SER A 352 -19.26 21.80 9.26
CA SER A 352 -20.55 21.54 9.92
C SER A 352 -21.01 22.67 10.86
N ASP A 353 -22.32 22.81 11.07
CA ASP A 353 -22.85 23.83 12.00
C ASP A 353 -22.40 23.59 13.46
N ALA A 354 -22.21 22.31 13.83
CA ALA A 354 -21.63 21.91 15.12
C ALA A 354 -20.15 22.32 15.29
N ALA A 355 -19.47 22.69 14.19
CA ALA A 355 -18.08 23.15 14.17
C ALA A 355 -17.88 24.51 14.81
N ALA A 356 -18.91 25.36 14.86
CA ALA A 356 -18.77 26.74 15.35
C ALA A 356 -18.15 26.77 16.76
N ILE A 357 -18.63 25.88 17.62
CA ILE A 357 -18.17 25.68 19.00
C ILE A 357 -16.70 25.23 19.06
N VAL A 358 -16.26 24.41 18.11
CA VAL A 358 -14.87 23.91 18.01
C VAL A 358 -13.95 25.00 17.44
N LYS A 359 -14.46 25.80 16.51
CA LYS A 359 -13.76 26.92 15.87
C LYS A 359 -13.45 28.04 16.86
N ASP A 360 -14.38 28.35 17.76
CA ASP A 360 -14.19 29.35 18.81
C ASP A 360 -13.05 28.96 19.77
N VAL A 361 -13.07 27.73 20.30
CA VAL A 361 -12.00 27.25 21.19
C VAL A 361 -10.65 27.18 20.46
N ARG A 362 -10.64 26.82 19.18
CA ARG A 362 -9.41 26.86 18.36
C ARG A 362 -8.85 28.28 18.27
N LYS A 363 -9.70 29.29 18.04
CA LYS A 363 -9.30 30.69 17.96
C LYS A 363 -8.73 31.19 19.29
N ASP A 364 -9.30 30.76 20.42
CA ASP A 364 -8.79 31.09 21.75
C ASP A 364 -7.40 30.47 22.00
N ILE A 365 -7.20 29.23 21.58
CA ILE A 365 -5.89 28.55 21.61
C ILE A 365 -4.86 29.32 20.79
N GLU A 366 -5.19 29.67 19.54
CA GLU A 366 -4.29 30.42 18.65
C GLU A 366 -3.91 31.79 19.23
N THR A 367 -4.89 32.49 19.82
CA THR A 367 -4.68 33.80 20.45
C THR A 367 -3.76 33.70 21.67
N LYS A 368 -3.99 32.72 22.56
CA LYS A 368 -3.14 32.46 23.73
C LYS A 368 -1.75 32.00 23.32
N GLN A 369 -1.62 31.15 22.31
CA GLN A 369 -0.34 30.68 21.81
C GLN A 369 0.49 31.82 21.19
N ALA A 370 -0.13 32.73 20.44
CA ALA A 370 0.53 33.91 19.91
C ALA A 370 1.03 34.87 21.02
N SER A 371 0.36 34.89 22.18
CA SER A 371 0.78 35.72 23.32
C SER A 371 2.09 35.27 23.96
N ILE A 372 2.43 33.96 23.91
CA ILE A 372 3.67 33.40 24.48
C ILE A 372 4.91 34.11 23.92
N ARG A 373 4.93 34.38 22.62
CA ARG A 373 6.07 35.04 21.95
C ARG A 373 6.28 36.48 22.43
N LYS A 374 5.21 37.14 22.89
CA LYS A 374 5.23 38.54 23.36
C LYS A 374 5.57 38.65 24.85
N THR A 375 5.30 37.60 25.63
CA THR A 375 5.52 37.58 27.08
C THR A 375 7.00 37.42 27.43
N ARG A 376 7.55 38.35 28.22
CA ARG A 376 8.96 38.31 28.70
C ARG A 376 9.10 37.67 30.10
N SER A 377 8.03 37.67 30.90
CA SER A 377 8.03 37.10 32.26
C SER A 377 7.87 35.58 32.24
N GLY A 378 8.76 34.87 32.93
CA GLY A 378 8.69 33.41 33.06
C GLY A 378 7.47 32.90 33.83
N ARG A 379 6.94 33.70 34.77
CA ARG A 379 5.72 33.36 35.53
C ARG A 379 4.47 33.46 34.67
N GLU A 380 4.33 34.54 33.92
CA GLU A 380 3.21 34.74 32.98
C GLU A 380 3.21 33.69 31.87
N ARG A 381 4.40 33.30 31.37
CA ARG A 381 4.50 32.18 30.41
C ARG A 381 3.94 30.87 30.99
N ARG A 382 4.27 30.52 32.24
CA ARG A 382 3.72 29.31 32.89
C ARG A 382 2.21 29.36 33.04
N GLU A 383 1.64 30.52 33.33
CA GLU A 383 0.18 30.69 33.40
C GLU A 383 -0.47 30.50 32.02
N ILE A 384 0.11 31.08 30.95
CA ILE A 384 -0.36 30.86 29.58
C ILE A 384 -0.28 29.38 29.18
N TYR A 385 0.77 28.66 29.58
CA TYR A 385 0.88 27.21 29.35
C TYR A 385 -0.21 26.41 30.05
N ARG A 386 -0.54 26.76 31.29
CA ARG A 386 -1.64 26.13 32.04
C ARG A 386 -2.98 26.36 31.32
N ASP A 387 -3.26 27.60 30.95
CA ASP A 387 -4.49 27.96 30.22
C ASP A 387 -4.57 27.21 28.88
N LEU A 388 -3.47 27.13 28.11
CA LEU A 388 -3.43 26.37 26.86
C LEU A 388 -3.69 24.88 27.07
N LYS A 389 -3.20 24.30 28.16
CA LYS A 389 -3.46 22.89 28.49
C LYS A 389 -4.95 22.65 28.74
N GLU A 390 -5.61 23.55 29.45
CA GLU A 390 -7.05 23.49 29.72
C GLU A 390 -7.85 23.69 28.43
N LEU A 391 -7.53 24.72 27.63
CA LEU A 391 -8.19 24.97 26.34
C LEU A 391 -8.01 23.79 25.37
N ARG A 392 -6.82 23.18 25.29
CA ARG A 392 -6.61 21.97 24.48
C ARG A 392 -7.38 20.76 24.99
N LYS A 393 -7.56 20.63 26.31
CA LYS A 393 -8.42 19.57 26.89
C LYS A 393 -9.88 19.80 26.48
N GLU A 394 -10.39 21.00 26.64
CA GLU A 394 -11.74 21.38 26.23
C GLU A 394 -11.95 21.20 24.71
N PHE A 395 -10.98 21.61 23.89
CA PHE A 395 -10.99 21.42 22.45
C PHE A 395 -11.12 19.93 22.10
N ARG A 396 -10.32 19.06 22.73
CA ARG A 396 -10.40 17.60 22.52
C ARG A 396 -11.77 17.03 22.86
N GLU A 397 -12.36 17.46 23.97
CA GLU A 397 -13.68 16.96 24.41
C GLU A 397 -14.79 17.39 23.46
N ARG A 398 -14.79 18.66 23.02
CA ARG A 398 -15.77 19.19 22.06
C ARG A 398 -15.60 18.57 20.68
N GLU A 399 -14.37 18.46 20.18
CA GLU A 399 -14.06 17.83 18.90
C GLU A 399 -14.46 16.35 18.90
N SER A 400 -14.15 15.60 19.97
CA SER A 400 -14.53 14.19 20.09
C SER A 400 -16.04 13.97 20.04
N LYS A 401 -16.82 14.85 20.69
CA LYS A 401 -18.30 14.83 20.60
C LYS A 401 -18.77 15.11 19.18
N CYS A 402 -18.22 16.13 18.52
CA CYS A 402 -18.55 16.46 17.13
C CYS A 402 -18.23 15.30 16.17
N VAL A 403 -17.04 14.70 16.31
CA VAL A 403 -16.62 13.51 15.55
C VAL A 403 -17.60 12.36 15.79
N GLY A 404 -17.94 12.10 17.06
CA GLY A 404 -18.86 11.04 17.44
C GLY A 404 -20.23 11.18 16.80
N ASN A 405 -20.81 12.39 16.85
CA ASN A 405 -22.11 12.67 16.24
C ASN A 405 -22.06 12.52 14.72
N LEU A 406 -21.09 13.16 14.06
CA LEU A 406 -20.93 13.13 12.61
C LEU A 406 -20.77 11.69 12.09
N VAL A 407 -19.90 10.90 12.73
CA VAL A 407 -19.71 9.50 12.36
C VAL A 407 -20.98 8.70 12.58
N THR A 408 -21.68 8.90 13.72
CA THR A 408 -22.90 8.16 14.06
C THR A 408 -24.05 8.46 13.09
N GLU A 409 -24.20 9.71 12.67
CA GLU A 409 -25.22 10.16 11.71
C GLU A 409 -24.90 9.74 10.27
N SER A 410 -23.62 9.51 9.95
CA SER A 410 -23.19 9.05 8.63
C SER A 410 -23.70 7.64 8.32
N LYS A 411 -24.32 7.50 7.13
CA LYS A 411 -24.82 6.22 6.63
C LYS A 411 -23.73 5.39 5.96
N VAL A 412 -22.75 6.06 5.34
CA VAL A 412 -21.56 5.41 4.77
C VAL A 412 -20.30 5.96 5.43
N VAL A 413 -19.52 5.10 6.06
CA VAL A 413 -18.21 5.45 6.60
C VAL A 413 -17.17 4.77 5.74
N LEU A 414 -16.17 5.52 5.27
CA LEU A 414 -15.09 5.00 4.42
C LEU A 414 -13.74 5.19 5.09
N ALA A 415 -12.95 4.12 5.21
CA ALA A 415 -11.63 4.15 5.83
C ALA A 415 -10.71 3.11 5.17
N THR A 416 -9.39 3.26 5.30
CA THR A 416 -8.53 2.10 5.04
C THR A 416 -8.77 1.04 6.10
N LEU A 417 -8.48 -0.24 5.83
CA LEU A 417 -8.65 -1.31 6.83
C LEU A 417 -7.92 -0.99 8.15
N HIS A 418 -6.73 -0.38 8.05
CA HIS A 418 -6.03 0.13 9.23
C HIS A 418 -6.75 1.32 9.85
N GLY A 419 -7.18 2.29 9.03
CA GLY A 419 -7.93 3.47 9.48
C GLY A 419 -9.20 3.13 10.23
N ALA A 420 -9.84 2.00 9.92
CA ALA A 420 -11.03 1.52 10.61
C ALA A 420 -10.78 1.20 12.10
N GLY A 421 -9.55 0.86 12.48
CA GLY A 421 -9.14 0.71 13.88
C GLY A 421 -8.84 2.04 14.61
N GLY A 422 -9.17 3.17 13.99
CA GLY A 422 -9.02 4.51 14.58
C GLY A 422 -9.96 4.74 15.75
N HIS A 423 -9.59 5.67 16.64
CA HIS A 423 -10.41 6.02 17.80
C HIS A 423 -11.80 6.55 17.40
N GLN A 424 -11.89 7.19 16.24
CA GLN A 424 -13.12 7.75 15.69
C GLN A 424 -14.21 6.70 15.42
N LEU A 425 -13.81 5.44 15.16
CA LEU A 425 -14.75 4.32 14.93
C LEU A 425 -14.90 3.39 16.13
N ARG A 426 -14.32 3.75 17.27
CA ARG A 426 -14.42 2.93 18.47
C ARG A 426 -15.89 2.83 18.90
N ASN A 427 -16.35 1.62 19.18
CA ASN A 427 -17.73 1.29 19.60
C ASN A 427 -18.81 1.62 18.55
N GLN A 428 -18.43 1.93 17.31
CA GLN A 428 -19.37 2.05 16.21
C GLN A 428 -19.77 0.65 15.73
N LYS A 429 -21.05 0.47 15.37
CA LYS A 429 -21.56 -0.75 14.76
C LYS A 429 -22.06 -0.45 13.35
N PHE A 430 -21.88 -1.41 12.46
CA PHE A 430 -22.31 -1.33 11.07
C PHE A 430 -23.12 -2.57 10.73
N ASP A 431 -24.13 -2.42 9.90
CA ASP A 431 -24.91 -3.58 9.44
C ASP A 431 -24.07 -4.41 8.46
N VAL A 432 -23.30 -3.71 7.62
CA VAL A 432 -22.49 -4.30 6.55
C VAL A 432 -21.10 -3.68 6.50
N VAL A 433 -20.08 -4.54 6.43
CA VAL A 433 -18.72 -4.15 6.05
C VAL A 433 -18.45 -4.59 4.62
N ILE A 434 -18.00 -3.65 3.78
CA ILE A 434 -17.56 -3.93 2.41
C ILE A 434 -16.05 -3.76 2.38
N ILE A 435 -15.31 -4.75 1.90
CA ILE A 435 -13.86 -4.66 1.71
C ILE A 435 -13.58 -4.75 0.20
N ASP A 436 -13.16 -3.64 -0.40
CA ASP A 436 -12.62 -3.61 -1.76
C ASP A 436 -11.14 -4.01 -1.76
N GLU A 437 -10.69 -4.61 -2.86
CA GLU A 437 -9.37 -5.24 -3.00
C GLU A 437 -9.01 -6.20 -1.86
N ALA A 438 -10.00 -7.00 -1.41
CA ALA A 438 -9.83 -7.95 -0.31
C ALA A 438 -8.76 -9.03 -0.57
N SER A 439 -8.46 -9.32 -1.83
CA SER A 439 -7.39 -10.26 -2.23
C SER A 439 -5.98 -9.69 -2.09
N GLN A 440 -5.84 -8.38 -1.83
CA GLN A 440 -4.57 -7.71 -1.59
C GLN A 440 -4.34 -7.40 -0.10
N ALA A 441 -5.28 -7.79 0.77
CA ALA A 441 -5.23 -7.51 2.19
C ALA A 441 -4.81 -8.75 2.99
N LEU A 442 -4.00 -8.54 4.02
CA LEU A 442 -3.74 -9.59 5.01
C LEU A 442 -5.04 -9.93 5.75
N GLU A 443 -5.25 -11.20 6.07
CA GLU A 443 -6.48 -11.60 6.75
C GLU A 443 -6.62 -10.93 8.13
N ALA A 444 -5.53 -10.85 8.91
CA ALA A 444 -5.53 -10.17 10.20
C ALA A 444 -5.93 -8.68 10.10
N GLN A 445 -5.63 -8.03 8.98
CA GLN A 445 -6.01 -6.65 8.70
C GLN A 445 -7.52 -6.54 8.41
N CYS A 446 -8.11 -7.51 7.71
CA CYS A 446 -9.55 -7.55 7.43
C CYS A 446 -10.39 -7.64 8.71
N TRP A 447 -9.90 -8.33 9.74
CA TRP A 447 -10.61 -8.47 11.01
C TRP A 447 -10.78 -7.16 11.80
N VAL A 448 -9.98 -6.13 11.51
CA VAL A 448 -10.07 -4.82 12.20
C VAL A 448 -11.48 -4.22 12.05
N PRO A 449 -12.04 -4.03 10.85
CA PRO A 449 -13.43 -3.59 10.68
C PRO A 449 -14.47 -4.69 10.91
N LEU A 450 -14.18 -5.96 10.60
CA LEU A 450 -15.19 -7.03 10.61
C LEU A 450 -15.76 -7.32 12.00
N LEU A 451 -15.02 -7.04 13.08
CA LEU A 451 -15.54 -7.17 14.44
C LEU A 451 -16.66 -6.17 14.79
N SER A 452 -16.93 -5.19 13.92
CA SER A 452 -17.97 -4.17 14.12
C SER A 452 -19.25 -4.43 13.31
N ALA A 453 -19.34 -5.55 12.57
CA ALA A 453 -20.45 -5.84 11.68
C ALA A 453 -20.99 -7.27 11.77
N SER A 454 -22.20 -7.46 11.24
CA SER A 454 -22.89 -8.75 11.14
C SER A 454 -22.83 -9.36 9.74
N LYS A 455 -22.46 -8.59 8.73
CA LYS A 455 -22.36 -9.01 7.33
C LYS A 455 -21.09 -8.48 6.69
N ALA A 456 -20.45 -9.29 5.86
CA ALA A 456 -19.27 -8.92 5.09
C ALA A 456 -19.47 -9.15 3.59
N ILE A 457 -19.11 -8.15 2.79
CA ILE A 457 -19.01 -8.28 1.33
C ILE A 457 -17.56 -8.04 0.95
N LEU A 458 -16.90 -9.06 0.40
CA LEU A 458 -15.51 -8.96 -0.02
C LEU A 458 -15.46 -8.90 -1.54
N ALA A 459 -14.88 -7.83 -2.06
CA ALA A 459 -14.65 -7.66 -3.49
C ALA A 459 -13.15 -7.70 -3.77
N GLY A 460 -12.76 -8.41 -4.81
CA GLY A 460 -11.35 -8.53 -5.17
C GLY A 460 -11.12 -9.51 -6.29
N ASP A 461 -9.85 -9.79 -6.54
CA ASP A 461 -9.42 -10.77 -7.52
C ASP A 461 -8.27 -11.62 -6.96
N HIS A 462 -8.63 -12.80 -6.45
CA HIS A 462 -7.71 -13.78 -5.90
C HIS A 462 -6.80 -14.44 -6.95
N LEU A 463 -6.93 -14.09 -8.23
CA LEU A 463 -6.04 -14.52 -9.30
C LEU A 463 -5.03 -13.44 -9.69
N GLN A 464 -5.10 -12.25 -9.10
CA GLN A 464 -4.07 -11.21 -9.14
C GLN A 464 -3.16 -11.29 -7.90
N LEU A 465 -2.31 -10.28 -7.69
CA LEU A 465 -1.28 -10.31 -6.63
C LEU A 465 -1.89 -10.47 -5.22
N PRO A 466 -1.32 -11.36 -4.39
CA PRO A 466 -1.61 -11.40 -2.96
C PRO A 466 -0.98 -10.19 -2.25
N PRO A 467 -1.25 -9.99 -0.95
CA PRO A 467 -0.50 -9.02 -0.13
C PRO A 467 1.01 -9.30 -0.19
N THR A 468 1.81 -8.25 -0.34
CA THR A 468 3.28 -8.33 -0.33
C THR A 468 3.80 -8.67 1.07
N ILE A 469 4.63 -9.71 1.19
CA ILE A 469 5.15 -10.23 2.47
C ILE A 469 6.67 -10.38 2.37
N LYS A 470 7.41 -9.72 3.27
CA LYS A 470 8.87 -9.66 3.29
C LYS A 470 9.52 -10.90 3.93
N SER A 471 8.87 -11.50 4.91
CA SER A 471 9.37 -12.67 5.66
C SER A 471 9.47 -13.96 4.83
N VAL A 472 8.74 -14.05 3.71
CA VAL A 472 8.87 -15.16 2.76
C VAL A 472 10.15 -14.99 1.93
N THR A 473 10.50 -13.76 1.55
CA THR A 473 11.70 -13.43 0.80
C THR A 473 13.00 -13.68 1.59
N SER A 474 12.95 -13.67 2.93
CA SER A 474 14.14 -13.87 3.77
C SER A 474 14.55 -15.33 3.98
N LYS A 475 13.69 -16.32 3.66
CA LYS A 475 13.96 -17.75 3.92
C LYS A 475 14.54 -18.51 2.72
N SER A 476 14.54 -17.94 1.52
CA SER A 476 15.06 -18.59 0.31
C SER A 476 16.58 -18.50 0.14
N SER A 477 17.33 -17.91 1.08
CA SER A 477 18.78 -17.70 0.97
C SER A 477 19.64 -18.75 1.68
N GLY A 478 19.13 -19.96 1.91
CA GLY A 478 19.90 -21.09 2.39
C GLY A 478 20.33 -21.99 1.23
N THR A 479 21.63 -22.06 0.97
CA THR A 479 22.31 -22.87 -0.05
C THR A 479 21.62 -24.22 -0.35
N VAL A 480 21.02 -24.35 -1.53
CA VAL A 480 20.58 -25.65 -2.07
C VAL A 480 21.82 -26.32 -2.66
N GLY A 481 22.40 -27.23 -1.89
CA GLY A 481 23.35 -28.22 -2.41
C GLY A 481 22.62 -29.18 -3.33
N ASN A 482 23.24 -29.46 -4.47
CA ASN A 482 22.73 -30.29 -5.56
C ASN A 482 22.06 -31.61 -5.13
N GLY A 483 20.92 -31.87 -5.77
CA GLY A 483 20.40 -33.21 -6.04
C GLY A 483 19.37 -33.72 -5.03
N MET A 484 18.08 -33.45 -5.28
CA MET A 484 16.99 -34.41 -5.09
C MET A 484 15.67 -33.85 -5.63
N SER A 485 14.94 -34.74 -6.30
CA SER A 485 13.70 -34.55 -7.05
C SER A 485 12.56 -33.92 -6.23
N ALA A 486 11.63 -33.27 -6.93
CA ALA A 486 10.38 -32.74 -6.40
C ALA A 486 9.45 -33.85 -5.88
N SER A 487 9.67 -34.28 -4.64
CA SER A 487 8.71 -34.94 -3.76
C SER A 487 9.41 -35.18 -2.43
N ASP A 488 9.22 -34.30 -1.44
CA ASP A 488 9.13 -34.69 -0.03
C ASP A 488 8.90 -33.46 0.87
N GLU A 489 7.91 -33.59 1.74
CA GLU A 489 7.54 -32.63 2.77
C GLU A 489 8.64 -32.55 3.84
N ILE A 490 9.20 -31.35 4.04
CA ILE A 490 10.23 -31.11 5.05
C ILE A 490 9.59 -31.10 6.45
N SER A 491 9.79 -32.20 7.18
CA SER A 491 9.55 -32.33 8.61
C SER A 491 10.63 -31.59 9.41
N ALA A 492 10.25 -30.85 10.45
CA ALA A 492 11.15 -30.22 11.43
C ALA A 492 10.94 -30.85 12.82
N PRO A 493 11.94 -30.79 13.74
CA PRO A 493 12.40 -31.95 14.49
C PRO A 493 11.65 -32.24 15.79
N ASN A 494 11.74 -33.52 16.17
CA ASN A 494 11.30 -34.17 17.40
C ASN A 494 11.16 -33.27 18.64
N ALA A 495 9.91 -33.11 19.09
CA ALA A 495 9.59 -32.85 20.49
C ALA A 495 8.78 -34.04 21.03
N ASP A 496 9.39 -34.68 22.00
CA ASP A 496 8.93 -35.64 23.01
C ASP A 496 7.64 -36.45 22.86
N LYS A 497 7.78 -37.76 23.13
CA LYS A 497 6.71 -38.77 23.09
C LYS A 497 5.76 -38.60 24.26
N GLY A 498 4.46 -38.48 23.99
CA GLY A 498 3.43 -38.65 25.03
C GLY A 498 1.98 -38.45 24.55
N ASN A 499 1.31 -39.57 24.31
CA ASN A 499 -0.15 -39.80 24.22
C ASN A 499 -0.94 -39.53 22.91
N ASN A 500 -1.58 -40.63 22.48
CA ASN A 500 -2.52 -40.81 21.37
C ASN A 500 -3.77 -39.92 21.44
N ILE A 501 -4.03 -39.13 20.40
CA ILE A 501 -5.39 -38.84 19.88
C ILE A 501 -5.33 -38.68 18.35
N GLY A 502 -6.11 -39.50 17.64
CA GLY A 502 -6.78 -39.22 16.36
C GLY A 502 -5.99 -38.64 15.17
N GLN A 503 -5.94 -39.40 14.07
CA GLN A 503 -5.46 -38.98 12.75
C GLN A 503 -6.10 -37.65 12.28
N HIS A 504 -5.37 -36.54 12.41
CA HIS A 504 -5.68 -35.28 11.73
C HIS A 504 -5.03 -35.28 10.34
N LYS A 505 -5.85 -35.32 9.28
CA LYS A 505 -5.40 -35.00 7.91
C LYS A 505 -4.83 -33.57 7.91
N ALA A 506 -3.59 -33.43 7.43
CA ALA A 506 -2.81 -32.20 7.40
C ALA A 506 -3.62 -31.03 6.82
N THR A 507 -3.91 -30.04 7.66
CA THR A 507 -4.35 -28.72 7.19
C THR A 507 -3.16 -28.06 6.51
N LYS A 508 -3.35 -27.55 5.27
CA LYS A 508 -2.34 -26.74 4.59
C LYS A 508 -1.84 -25.66 5.56
N LYS A 509 -0.53 -25.59 5.75
CA LYS A 509 0.15 -24.66 6.67
C LYS A 509 -0.31 -23.23 6.36
N ALA A 510 -0.90 -22.54 7.34
CA ALA A 510 -1.37 -21.17 7.16
C ALA A 510 -0.21 -20.23 6.82
N THR A 511 -0.35 -19.45 5.74
CA THR A 511 0.63 -18.43 5.31
C THR A 511 -0.01 -17.04 5.38
N LEU A 512 0.80 -15.98 5.47
CA LEU A 512 0.29 -14.61 5.38
C LEU A 512 -0.27 -14.26 3.99
N GLU A 513 0.16 -14.99 2.95
CA GLU A 513 -0.31 -14.80 1.57
C GLU A 513 -1.76 -15.24 1.39
N MET A 514 -2.25 -16.14 2.25
CA MET A 514 -3.63 -16.60 2.22
C MET A 514 -4.55 -15.48 2.69
N THR A 515 -5.29 -14.90 1.75
CA THR A 515 -6.23 -13.80 2.06
C THR A 515 -7.53 -14.32 2.67
N LEU A 516 -8.30 -13.44 3.29
CA LEU A 516 -9.65 -13.77 3.76
C LEU A 516 -10.54 -14.27 2.60
N PHE A 517 -10.37 -13.68 1.42
CA PHE A 517 -11.09 -14.06 0.21
C PHE A 517 -10.75 -15.51 -0.19
N ASP A 518 -9.46 -15.85 -0.29
CA ASP A 518 -9.00 -17.20 -0.61
C ASP A 518 -9.49 -18.24 0.41
N ARG A 519 -9.42 -17.90 1.70
CA ARG A 519 -9.84 -18.80 2.78
C ARG A 519 -11.34 -19.07 2.74
N LEU A 520 -12.17 -18.03 2.60
CA LEU A 520 -13.62 -18.20 2.54
C LEU A 520 -14.05 -18.97 1.29
N LEU A 521 -13.42 -18.71 0.14
CA LEU A 521 -13.69 -19.47 -1.08
C LEU A 521 -13.28 -20.94 -0.93
N SER A 522 -12.16 -21.22 -0.29
CA SER A 522 -11.71 -22.59 0.01
C SER A 522 -12.62 -23.31 1.00
N LEU A 523 -13.16 -22.56 1.97
CA LEU A 523 -13.99 -23.09 3.06
C LEU A 523 -15.42 -23.40 2.61
N HIS A 524 -16.08 -22.47 1.92
CA HIS A 524 -17.50 -22.55 1.55
C HIS A 524 -17.75 -22.85 0.06
N GLY A 525 -16.69 -22.86 -0.75
CA GLY A 525 -16.78 -23.12 -2.18
C GLY A 525 -17.40 -21.98 -2.98
N PRO A 526 -17.72 -22.21 -4.26
CA PRO A 526 -18.18 -21.17 -5.18
C PRO A 526 -19.60 -20.65 -4.88
N ALA A 527 -20.35 -21.30 -3.99
CA ALA A 527 -21.72 -20.91 -3.64
C ALA A 527 -21.80 -19.47 -3.08
N ILE A 528 -20.76 -19.03 -2.36
CA ILE A 528 -20.67 -17.68 -1.78
C ILE A 528 -20.08 -16.64 -2.75
N LYS A 529 -19.70 -17.03 -3.99
CA LYS A 529 -18.98 -16.21 -4.96
C LYS A 529 -19.85 -15.86 -6.16
N ARG A 530 -19.78 -14.62 -6.64
CA ARG A 530 -20.21 -14.21 -7.99
C ARG A 530 -19.08 -13.52 -8.72
N MET A 531 -18.86 -13.95 -9.96
CA MET A 531 -17.78 -13.44 -10.80
C MET A 531 -18.35 -12.52 -11.87
N LEU A 532 -17.75 -11.34 -12.01
CA LEU A 532 -18.05 -10.43 -13.10
C LEU A 532 -17.37 -10.92 -14.38
N THR A 533 -18.10 -10.94 -15.50
CA THR A 533 -17.64 -11.61 -16.73
C THR A 533 -17.35 -10.65 -17.88
N THR A 534 -18.08 -9.54 -18.00
CA THR A 534 -17.85 -8.57 -19.08
C THR A 534 -16.77 -7.55 -18.68
N GLN A 535 -15.70 -7.45 -19.47
CA GLN A 535 -14.60 -6.51 -19.26
C GLN A 535 -14.63 -5.35 -20.27
N TYR A 536 -14.19 -4.17 -19.82
CA TYR A 536 -14.25 -2.90 -20.53
C TYR A 536 -12.86 -2.24 -20.71
N ARG A 537 -11.79 -3.02 -20.62
CA ARG A 537 -10.40 -2.55 -20.72
C ARG A 537 -9.71 -3.04 -21.99
N MET A 538 -9.48 -4.35 -22.08
CA MET A 538 -8.54 -4.97 -23.01
C MET A 538 -9.20 -5.21 -24.37
N HIS A 539 -8.41 -5.13 -25.42
CA HIS A 539 -8.70 -5.76 -26.70
C HIS A 539 -8.92 -7.29 -26.53
N GLU A 540 -9.76 -7.90 -27.35
CA GLU A 540 -10.13 -9.32 -27.26
C GLU A 540 -8.92 -10.26 -27.31
N LYS A 541 -8.02 -10.09 -28.31
CA LYS A 541 -6.75 -10.85 -28.41
C LYS A 541 -5.91 -10.82 -27.12
N ILE A 542 -5.81 -9.67 -26.45
CA ILE A 542 -5.06 -9.53 -25.18
C ILE A 542 -5.78 -10.30 -24.04
N MET A 543 -7.11 -10.19 -23.98
CA MET A 543 -7.94 -10.83 -22.96
C MET A 543 -7.95 -12.36 -23.06
N GLN A 544 -7.83 -12.91 -24.27
CA GLN A 544 -8.05 -14.33 -24.58
C GLN A 544 -7.25 -15.27 -23.67
N PHE A 545 -5.94 -15.08 -23.56
CA PHE A 545 -5.09 -15.97 -22.76
C PHE A 545 -5.38 -15.91 -21.26
N PRO A 546 -5.40 -14.74 -20.59
CA PRO A 546 -5.83 -14.65 -19.20
C PRO A 546 -7.22 -15.26 -18.98
N SER A 547 -8.17 -15.03 -19.89
CA SER A 547 -9.54 -15.58 -19.81
C SER A 547 -9.50 -17.11 -19.74
N GLN A 548 -8.82 -17.76 -20.68
CA GLN A 548 -8.76 -19.22 -20.80
C GLN A 548 -8.02 -19.86 -19.62
N GLU A 549 -6.85 -19.33 -19.26
CA GLU A 549 -5.96 -19.98 -18.30
C GLU A 549 -6.29 -19.69 -16.83
N LEU A 550 -6.90 -18.53 -16.54
CA LEU A 550 -7.09 -18.08 -15.17
C LEU A 550 -8.58 -17.96 -14.83
N TYR A 551 -9.42 -17.62 -15.80
CA TYR A 551 -10.81 -17.25 -15.57
C TYR A 551 -11.82 -18.21 -16.21
N GLU A 552 -11.43 -19.47 -16.43
CA GLU A 552 -12.29 -20.55 -16.94
C GLU A 552 -12.97 -20.21 -18.28
N ALA A 553 -12.31 -19.40 -19.12
CA ALA A 553 -12.84 -18.85 -20.37
C ALA A 553 -14.16 -18.06 -20.23
N LYS A 554 -14.44 -17.50 -19.04
CA LYS A 554 -15.68 -16.75 -18.75
C LYS A 554 -15.59 -15.26 -19.04
N LEU A 555 -14.40 -14.70 -19.31
CA LEU A 555 -14.30 -13.27 -19.62
C LEU A 555 -14.73 -12.98 -21.05
N ILE A 556 -15.53 -11.91 -21.18
CA ILE A 556 -16.07 -11.43 -22.45
C ILE A 556 -15.68 -9.97 -22.62
N ALA A 557 -15.09 -9.63 -23.77
CA ALA A 557 -14.80 -8.25 -24.12
C ALA A 557 -16.08 -7.52 -24.54
N ALA A 558 -16.40 -6.41 -23.90
CA ALA A 558 -17.52 -5.56 -24.33
C ALA A 558 -17.33 -5.06 -25.76
N ASP A 559 -18.41 -4.82 -26.50
CA ASP A 559 -18.34 -4.38 -27.91
C ASP A 559 -17.54 -3.09 -28.11
N ALA A 560 -17.60 -2.17 -27.14
CA ALA A 560 -16.83 -0.92 -27.16
C ALA A 560 -15.31 -1.12 -27.03
N VAL A 561 -14.86 -2.33 -26.67
CA VAL A 561 -13.47 -2.60 -26.29
C VAL A 561 -12.82 -3.72 -27.09
N LYS A 562 -13.62 -4.64 -27.62
CA LYS A 562 -13.14 -5.88 -28.22
C LYS A 562 -12.19 -5.67 -29.41
N LEU A 563 -12.39 -4.62 -30.22
CA LEU A 563 -11.60 -4.30 -31.43
C LEU A 563 -10.76 -3.01 -31.31
N ARG A 564 -10.55 -2.46 -30.10
CA ARG A 564 -9.85 -1.16 -29.95
C ARG A 564 -8.36 -1.25 -30.31
N LEU A 565 -7.86 -0.36 -31.18
CA LEU A 565 -6.43 -0.31 -31.54
C LEU A 565 -5.81 1.05 -31.22
N LEU A 566 -4.48 1.16 -31.25
CA LEU A 566 -3.79 2.44 -30.96
C LEU A 566 -4.08 3.49 -32.02
N LYS A 567 -4.25 3.10 -33.29
CA LYS A 567 -4.67 4.03 -34.35
C LYS A 567 -6.04 4.67 -34.13
N ASP A 568 -6.89 4.08 -33.28
CA ASP A 568 -8.22 4.60 -32.93
C ASP A 568 -8.21 5.43 -31.63
N LEU A 569 -7.04 5.97 -31.25
CA LEU A 569 -6.94 6.89 -30.13
C LEU A 569 -7.65 8.21 -30.46
N PRO A 570 -8.11 8.96 -29.44
CA PRO A 570 -8.89 10.19 -29.65
C PRO A 570 -8.05 11.38 -30.16
N TYR A 571 -6.78 11.15 -30.50
CA TYR A 571 -5.83 12.11 -31.03
C TYR A 571 -5.10 11.48 -32.23
N GLU A 572 -4.44 12.32 -33.03
CA GLU A 572 -3.74 11.88 -34.25
C GLU A 572 -2.64 10.87 -33.92
N VAL A 573 -2.79 9.66 -34.46
CA VAL A 573 -1.82 8.57 -34.41
C VAL A 573 -1.72 7.99 -35.81
N GLU A 574 -0.50 7.91 -36.34
CA GLU A 574 -0.22 7.33 -37.64
C GLU A 574 -0.46 5.81 -37.64
N GLU A 575 -1.03 5.31 -38.73
CA GLU A 575 -1.22 3.88 -38.92
C GLU A 575 0.12 3.22 -39.28
N SER A 576 0.58 2.30 -38.44
CA SER A 576 1.81 1.52 -38.58
C SER A 576 1.57 0.07 -38.19
N ASP A 577 2.56 -0.79 -38.38
CA ASP A 577 2.48 -2.20 -37.95
C ASP A 577 2.27 -2.29 -36.43
N ASP A 578 2.90 -1.39 -35.65
CA ASP A 578 2.75 -1.34 -34.20
C ASP A 578 1.39 -0.82 -33.73
N THR A 579 0.80 0.15 -34.45
CA THR A 579 -0.46 0.78 -34.02
C THR A 579 -1.71 0.01 -34.47
N ARG A 580 -1.55 -0.93 -35.40
CA ARG A 580 -2.58 -1.86 -35.90
C ARG A 580 -2.65 -3.17 -35.13
N GLU A 581 -1.54 -3.61 -34.54
CA GLU A 581 -1.51 -4.87 -33.82
C GLU A 581 -1.72 -4.67 -32.31
N PRO A 582 -2.69 -5.36 -31.69
CA PRO A 582 -2.94 -5.24 -30.26
C PRO A 582 -2.02 -6.14 -29.42
N LEU A 583 -1.34 -7.11 -30.03
CA LEU A 583 -0.47 -8.05 -29.35
C LEU A 583 0.77 -8.33 -30.20
N VAL A 584 1.94 -7.91 -29.70
CA VAL A 584 3.25 -8.08 -30.33
C VAL A 584 4.14 -8.91 -29.41
N PHE A 585 4.89 -9.86 -29.96
CA PHE A 585 5.89 -10.62 -29.23
C PHE A 585 7.23 -10.57 -29.94
N TYR A 586 8.22 -9.94 -29.29
CA TYR A 586 9.62 -10.05 -29.65
C TYR A 586 10.25 -11.23 -28.94
N ASP A 587 10.51 -12.30 -29.72
CA ASP A 587 11.16 -13.49 -29.21
C ASP A 587 12.67 -13.37 -29.37
N THR A 588 13.37 -13.23 -28.25
CA THR A 588 14.83 -13.06 -28.19
C THR A 588 15.57 -14.40 -28.01
N GLN A 589 14.96 -15.51 -28.42
CA GLN A 589 15.58 -16.84 -28.39
C GLN A 589 16.91 -16.90 -29.17
N GLY A 590 17.70 -17.95 -28.93
CA GLY A 590 18.99 -18.17 -29.62
C GLY A 590 20.21 -17.70 -28.83
N GLY A 591 20.02 -17.09 -27.66
CA GLY A 591 21.11 -16.77 -26.72
C GLY A 591 21.84 -15.45 -26.99
N ASP A 592 21.46 -14.69 -28.02
CA ASP A 592 22.08 -13.42 -28.37
C ASP A 592 21.71 -12.26 -27.44
N PHE A 593 20.71 -12.46 -26.58
CA PHE A 593 20.24 -11.51 -25.57
C PHE A 593 20.47 -12.06 -24.16
N PRO A 594 21.72 -12.20 -23.68
CA PRO A 594 22.00 -12.84 -22.40
C PRO A 594 21.64 -11.94 -21.21
N GLU A 595 21.12 -12.56 -20.15
CA GLU A 595 20.90 -11.87 -18.88
C GLU A 595 22.23 -11.57 -18.15
N ARG A 596 22.22 -10.54 -17.30
CA ARG A 596 23.29 -10.18 -16.37
C ARG A 596 22.76 -10.12 -14.95
N ALA A 597 23.58 -10.57 -14.00
CA ALA A 597 23.38 -10.33 -12.57
C ALA A 597 24.08 -9.03 -12.15
N GLU A 598 23.44 -8.22 -11.31
CA GLU A 598 24.16 -7.12 -10.66
C GLU A 598 25.23 -7.70 -9.72
N GLU A 599 26.52 -7.47 -10.01
CA GLU A 599 27.56 -7.58 -9.00
C GLU A 599 27.45 -6.34 -8.07
N PRO A 600 27.38 -6.51 -6.73
CA PRO A 600 27.22 -5.39 -5.82
C PRO A 600 28.48 -4.50 -5.86
N VAL A 601 28.35 -3.31 -6.46
CA VAL A 601 29.45 -2.35 -6.73
C VAL A 601 30.07 -1.73 -5.47
N VAL A 602 29.67 -2.12 -4.25
CA VAL A 602 30.22 -1.56 -3.00
C VAL A 602 30.40 -2.60 -1.90
N ALA A 603 31.23 -3.63 -2.12
CA ALA A 603 31.57 -4.58 -1.06
C ALA A 603 33.05 -5.00 -1.04
N ALA A 604 33.98 -4.08 -1.26
CA ALA A 604 35.41 -4.37 -1.09
C ALA A 604 35.89 -4.34 0.38
N LYS A 605 35.04 -4.07 1.40
CA LYS A 605 35.52 -4.01 2.80
C LYS A 605 34.56 -4.36 3.95
N GLN A 606 33.43 -5.02 3.70
CA GLN A 606 32.62 -5.58 4.80
C GLN A 606 31.87 -6.84 4.36
N LYS A 607 32.39 -7.98 4.81
CA LYS A 607 31.99 -9.34 4.43
C LYS A 607 30.69 -9.81 5.13
N GLN A 608 29.71 -8.92 5.28
CA GLN A 608 28.52 -9.23 6.10
C GLN A 608 27.26 -8.45 5.73
N ILE A 609 26.97 -8.21 4.44
CA ILE A 609 25.65 -7.71 4.00
C ILE A 609 25.32 -8.30 2.61
N SER A 610 24.80 -9.53 2.56
CA SER A 610 24.24 -10.13 1.34
C SER A 610 22.71 -10.24 1.48
N MET A 611 22.04 -9.08 1.60
CA MET A 611 20.61 -8.98 1.95
C MET A 611 19.72 -8.54 0.78
N PHE A 612 20.21 -8.58 -0.46
CA PHE A 612 19.42 -8.34 -1.66
C PHE A 612 19.31 -9.63 -2.46
N VAL A 613 18.08 -10.00 -2.85
CA VAL A 613 17.83 -10.96 -3.92
C VAL A 613 18.58 -10.44 -5.15
N GLU A 614 19.44 -11.26 -5.77
CA GLU A 614 20.16 -10.86 -6.98
C GLU A 614 19.15 -10.43 -8.04
N SER A 615 19.12 -9.12 -8.31
CA SER A 615 18.30 -8.54 -9.36
C SER A 615 18.98 -8.78 -10.71
N LYS A 616 18.18 -9.05 -11.74
CA LYS A 616 18.65 -9.45 -13.07
C LYS A 616 18.30 -8.37 -14.08
N SER A 617 19.10 -8.27 -15.13
CA SER A 617 18.95 -7.26 -16.19
C SER A 617 19.37 -7.85 -17.53
N ASN A 618 18.88 -7.27 -18.63
CA ASN A 618 19.22 -7.64 -19.99
C ASN A 618 19.31 -6.35 -20.83
N ASP A 619 20.53 -5.93 -21.12
CA ASP A 619 20.81 -4.66 -21.79
C ASP A 619 20.23 -4.60 -23.19
N LEU A 620 20.39 -5.67 -23.99
CA LEU A 620 19.90 -5.70 -25.37
C LEU A 620 18.37 -5.75 -25.41
N GLU A 621 17.74 -6.47 -24.48
CA GLU A 621 16.27 -6.43 -24.34
C GLU A 621 15.79 -5.02 -23.92
N ALA A 622 16.55 -4.31 -23.08
CA ALA A 622 16.22 -2.93 -22.70
C ALA A 622 16.30 -1.97 -23.90
N VAL A 623 17.30 -2.12 -24.78
CA VAL A 623 17.41 -1.37 -26.03
C VAL A 623 16.25 -1.68 -26.96
N LEU A 624 15.89 -2.95 -27.12
CA LEU A 624 14.75 -3.37 -27.93
C LEU A 624 13.43 -2.76 -27.44
N VAL A 625 13.19 -2.81 -26.13
CA VAL A 625 12.04 -2.17 -25.47
C VAL A 625 12.06 -0.66 -25.71
N GLY A 626 13.22 -0.02 -25.59
CA GLY A 626 13.40 1.39 -25.86
C GLY A 626 13.02 1.75 -27.29
N ARG A 627 13.50 1.00 -28.28
CA ARG A 627 13.17 1.20 -29.70
C ARG A 627 11.67 1.04 -29.98
N HIS A 628 11.02 0.05 -29.38
CA HIS A 628 9.57 -0.12 -29.53
C HIS A 628 8.79 1.08 -28.97
N VAL A 629 9.20 1.57 -27.79
CA VAL A 629 8.61 2.79 -27.21
C VAL A 629 8.85 4.00 -28.13
N GLU A 630 10.04 4.14 -28.70
CA GLU A 630 10.36 5.21 -29.64
C GLU A 630 9.50 5.16 -30.90
N ASN A 631 9.27 3.97 -31.47
CA ASN A 631 8.39 3.79 -32.62
C ASN A 631 6.97 4.24 -32.30
N LEU A 632 6.42 3.80 -31.16
CA LEU A 632 5.07 4.20 -30.73
C LEU A 632 4.96 5.73 -30.59
N VAL A 633 5.95 6.37 -29.95
CA VAL A 633 5.96 7.83 -29.80
C VAL A 633 6.12 8.54 -31.15
N ALA A 634 6.96 8.02 -32.04
CA ALA A 634 7.15 8.58 -33.38
C ALA A 634 5.87 8.53 -34.22
N THR A 635 5.02 7.52 -34.02
CA THR A 635 3.69 7.42 -34.67
C THR A 635 2.64 8.32 -34.01
N GLY A 636 2.97 9.10 -32.98
CA GLY A 636 2.07 10.05 -32.34
C GLY A 636 1.43 9.58 -31.03
N VAL A 637 1.70 8.35 -30.57
CA VAL A 637 1.22 7.88 -29.25
C VAL A 637 1.88 8.69 -28.15
N LYS A 638 1.08 9.30 -27.27
CA LYS A 638 1.62 10.15 -26.20
C LYS A 638 2.37 9.29 -25.18
N PRO A 639 3.54 9.72 -24.68
CA PRO A 639 4.28 8.98 -23.66
C PRO A 639 3.46 8.66 -22.39
N GLU A 640 2.55 9.55 -22.00
CA GLU A 640 1.65 9.35 -20.85
C GLU A 640 0.67 8.20 -21.00
N ASP A 641 0.41 7.75 -22.24
CA ASP A 641 -0.46 6.61 -22.55
C ASP A 641 0.29 5.28 -22.67
N ILE A 642 1.62 5.31 -22.48
CA ILE A 642 2.51 4.16 -22.55
C ILE A 642 3.02 3.82 -21.14
N ALA A 643 3.17 2.53 -20.86
CA ALA A 643 3.97 2.06 -19.74
C ALA A 643 4.94 0.95 -20.14
N VAL A 644 6.09 0.91 -19.46
CA VAL A 644 7.01 -0.22 -19.50
C VAL A 644 7.02 -0.90 -18.15
N VAL A 645 6.81 -2.21 -18.17
CA VAL A 645 6.72 -3.05 -16.98
C VAL A 645 7.78 -4.15 -17.04
N THR A 646 8.48 -4.36 -15.94
CA THR A 646 9.47 -5.46 -15.82
C THR A 646 9.43 -6.08 -14.42
N PRO A 647 9.64 -7.39 -14.26
CA PRO A 647 9.66 -8.01 -12.94
C PRO A 647 10.92 -7.68 -12.13
N TYR A 648 12.00 -7.22 -12.75
CA TYR A 648 13.30 -7.04 -12.10
C TYR A 648 13.68 -5.56 -11.93
N ASN A 649 14.11 -5.20 -10.71
CA ASN A 649 14.46 -3.82 -10.38
C ASN A 649 15.71 -3.32 -11.12
N ALA A 650 16.65 -4.21 -11.46
CA ALA A 650 17.87 -3.86 -12.18
C ALA A 650 17.54 -3.50 -13.63
N GLN A 651 16.66 -4.28 -14.27
CA GLN A 651 16.10 -3.93 -15.58
C GLN A 651 15.34 -2.60 -15.53
N LEU A 652 14.54 -2.38 -14.49
CA LEU A 652 13.81 -1.12 -14.32
C LEU A 652 14.78 0.07 -14.20
N ALA A 653 15.92 -0.08 -13.53
CA ALA A 653 16.93 0.95 -13.43
C ALA A 653 17.57 1.27 -14.79
N LEU A 654 17.91 0.24 -15.58
CA LEU A 654 18.42 0.42 -16.95
C LEU A 654 17.41 1.18 -17.83
N LEU A 655 16.17 0.70 -17.88
CA LEU A 655 15.08 1.33 -18.64
C LEU A 655 14.80 2.76 -18.18
N SER A 656 14.88 3.02 -16.87
CA SER A 656 14.72 4.36 -16.31
C SER A 656 15.83 5.30 -16.77
N ASN A 657 17.08 4.85 -16.82
CA ASN A 657 18.18 5.70 -17.28
C ASN A 657 18.06 6.02 -18.78
N MET A 658 17.51 5.09 -19.58
CA MET A 658 17.37 5.26 -21.03
C MET A 658 16.16 6.13 -21.43
N LEU A 659 15.00 5.88 -20.81
CA LEU A 659 13.72 6.40 -21.33
C LEU A 659 13.15 7.56 -20.54
N LYS A 660 13.47 7.70 -19.25
CA LYS A 660 12.78 8.64 -18.37
C LYS A 660 13.10 10.10 -18.69
N ASP A 661 14.35 10.40 -19.04
CA ASP A 661 14.77 11.75 -19.41
C ASP A 661 14.29 12.12 -20.82
N LYS A 662 14.24 11.13 -21.73
CA LYS A 662 13.72 11.31 -23.09
C LYS A 662 12.20 11.49 -23.12
N TYR A 663 11.49 10.77 -22.25
CA TYR A 663 10.02 10.75 -22.20
C TYR A 663 9.51 10.89 -20.75
N PRO A 664 9.45 12.11 -20.19
CA PRO A 664 9.06 12.33 -18.79
C PRO A 664 7.64 11.86 -18.41
N GLY A 665 6.75 11.75 -19.39
CA GLY A 665 5.38 11.24 -19.20
C GLY A 665 5.26 9.71 -19.20
N LEU A 666 6.29 8.99 -19.66
CA LEU A 666 6.32 7.53 -19.72
C LEU A 666 6.31 6.93 -18.32
N GLU A 667 5.42 5.95 -18.11
CA GLU A 667 5.37 5.27 -16.83
C GLU A 667 6.25 4.02 -16.82
N LEU A 668 7.21 3.98 -15.91
CA LEU A 668 8.12 2.85 -15.72
C LEU A 668 7.89 2.24 -14.34
N GLY A 669 7.69 0.93 -14.26
CA GLY A 669 7.46 0.28 -12.97
C GLY A 669 7.69 -1.21 -12.95
N SER A 670 7.77 -1.76 -11.74
CA SER A 670 7.68 -3.20 -11.55
C SER A 670 6.23 -3.69 -11.71
N VAL A 671 6.04 -4.98 -11.97
CA VAL A 671 4.71 -5.59 -12.05
C VAL A 671 3.86 -5.28 -10.81
N ASP A 672 4.46 -5.41 -9.62
CA ASP A 672 3.83 -5.09 -8.33
C ASP A 672 3.46 -3.61 -8.21
N GLY A 673 4.36 -2.71 -8.63
CA GLY A 673 4.13 -1.26 -8.59
C GLY A 673 3.05 -0.77 -9.55
N PHE A 674 2.76 -1.56 -10.59
CA PHE A 674 1.78 -1.26 -11.62
C PHE A 674 0.37 -1.81 -11.32
N GLN A 675 0.18 -2.44 -10.16
CA GLN A 675 -1.12 -2.97 -9.77
C GLN A 675 -2.18 -1.87 -9.63
N GLY A 676 -3.37 -2.14 -10.16
CA GLY A 676 -4.49 -1.18 -10.17
C GLY A 676 -4.37 -0.07 -11.23
N ARG A 677 -3.26 -0.03 -11.99
CA ARG A 677 -3.06 0.89 -13.11
C ARG A 677 -3.44 0.24 -14.44
N GLU A 678 -3.63 1.08 -15.46
CA GLU A 678 -3.90 0.69 -16.85
C GLU A 678 -3.38 1.78 -17.79
N LYS A 679 -3.00 1.39 -19.01
CA LYS A 679 -2.48 2.27 -20.06
C LYS A 679 -2.99 1.85 -21.43
N GLU A 680 -2.93 2.73 -22.41
CA GLU A 680 -3.34 2.40 -23.78
C GLU A 680 -2.37 1.37 -24.38
N ALA A 681 -1.06 1.58 -24.20
CA ALA A 681 0.01 0.64 -24.55
C ALA A 681 0.82 0.20 -23.34
N VAL A 682 1.15 -1.09 -23.24
CA VAL A 682 2.06 -1.64 -22.22
C VAL A 682 3.11 -2.49 -22.90
N VAL A 683 4.38 -2.22 -22.59
CA VAL A 683 5.54 -2.99 -23.03
C VAL A 683 6.09 -3.78 -21.84
N VAL A 684 6.24 -5.08 -21.98
CA VAL A 684 6.70 -5.98 -20.92
C VAL A 684 8.08 -6.55 -21.27
N SER A 685 9.06 -6.28 -20.41
CA SER A 685 10.40 -6.87 -20.48
C SER A 685 10.51 -8.05 -19.51
N LEU A 686 10.71 -9.26 -20.02
CA LEU A 686 10.78 -10.50 -19.23
C LEU A 686 12.19 -10.78 -18.69
N VAL A 687 13.25 -10.25 -19.31
CA VAL A 687 14.66 -10.27 -18.87
C VAL A 687 15.35 -11.62 -18.92
N ARG A 688 14.66 -12.70 -18.53
CA ARG A 688 15.25 -14.03 -18.32
C ARG A 688 15.64 -14.68 -19.64
N SER A 689 16.93 -14.95 -19.78
CA SER A 689 17.56 -15.57 -20.93
C SER A 689 18.85 -16.22 -20.47
N ASN A 690 18.82 -17.54 -20.21
CA ASN A 690 19.96 -18.27 -19.64
C ASN A 690 19.96 -19.76 -20.05
N PRO A 691 21.14 -20.40 -20.13
CA PRO A 691 21.27 -21.82 -20.50
C PRO A 691 20.58 -22.80 -19.53
N GLU A 692 20.43 -22.44 -18.27
CA GLU A 692 19.81 -23.25 -17.23
C GLU A 692 18.27 -23.25 -17.31
N HIS A 693 17.71 -22.36 -18.12
CA HIS A 693 16.28 -22.10 -18.28
C HIS A 693 15.57 -21.74 -16.96
N GLU A 694 16.28 -21.07 -16.07
CA GLU A 694 15.74 -20.57 -14.81
C GLU A 694 14.95 -19.28 -15.05
N VAL A 695 13.69 -19.28 -14.66
CA VAL A 695 12.79 -18.12 -14.82
C VAL A 695 12.61 -17.31 -13.54
N GLY A 696 13.01 -17.87 -12.39
CA GLY A 696 12.88 -17.26 -11.07
C GLY A 696 11.49 -16.67 -10.81
N PHE A 697 11.45 -15.35 -10.61
CA PHE A 697 10.25 -14.57 -10.27
C PHE A 697 9.10 -14.69 -11.27
N LEU A 698 9.39 -14.96 -12.55
CA LEU A 698 8.38 -15.15 -13.59
C LEU A 698 7.51 -16.39 -13.39
N ALA A 699 7.92 -17.35 -12.54
CA ALA A 699 7.14 -18.56 -12.27
C ALA A 699 5.78 -18.26 -11.58
N GLU A 700 5.63 -17.09 -10.96
CA GLU A 700 4.40 -16.73 -10.26
C GLU A 700 3.31 -16.21 -11.23
N LYS A 701 2.38 -17.09 -11.60
CA LYS A 701 1.28 -16.79 -12.54
C LYS A 701 0.45 -15.54 -12.21
N ARG A 702 0.30 -15.19 -10.93
CA ARG A 702 -0.48 -14.02 -10.48
C ARG A 702 0.18 -12.71 -10.89
N ARG A 703 1.52 -12.64 -10.86
CA ARG A 703 2.29 -11.46 -11.33
C ARG A 703 2.14 -11.29 -12.83
N LEU A 704 2.29 -12.38 -13.58
CA LEU A 704 2.09 -12.33 -15.03
C LEU A 704 0.67 -11.96 -15.42
N ASN A 705 -0.33 -12.50 -14.72
CA ASN A 705 -1.72 -12.07 -14.90
C ASN A 705 -1.85 -10.55 -14.70
N VAL A 706 -1.18 -9.98 -13.69
CA VAL A 706 -1.13 -8.54 -13.53
C VAL A 706 -0.51 -7.89 -14.75
N ALA A 707 0.69 -8.26 -15.20
CA ALA A 707 1.35 -7.63 -16.36
C ALA A 707 0.50 -7.70 -17.65
N MET A 708 -0.05 -8.87 -17.98
CA MET A 708 -0.84 -9.10 -19.20
C MET A 708 -2.15 -8.31 -19.26
N THR A 709 -2.71 -7.91 -18.11
CA THR A 709 -4.06 -7.35 -18.02
C THR A 709 -4.11 -5.84 -17.76
N ARG A 710 -2.96 -5.16 -17.87
CA ARG A 710 -2.83 -3.70 -17.78
C ARG A 710 -3.10 -2.95 -19.09
N PRO A 711 -2.70 -3.47 -20.27
CA PRO A 711 -2.94 -2.73 -21.51
C PRO A 711 -4.42 -2.70 -21.88
N LYS A 712 -4.82 -1.61 -22.56
CA LYS A 712 -6.15 -1.47 -23.16
C LYS A 712 -6.13 -1.86 -24.63
N ARG A 713 -5.22 -1.28 -25.42
CA ARG A 713 -5.16 -1.39 -26.89
C ARG A 713 -3.99 -2.23 -27.36
N HIS A 714 -2.83 -2.13 -26.72
CA HIS A 714 -1.60 -2.75 -27.21
C HIS A 714 -0.76 -3.35 -26.09
N LEU A 715 -0.40 -4.63 -26.22
CA LEU A 715 0.55 -5.35 -25.38
C LEU A 715 1.74 -5.76 -26.24
N CYS A 716 2.93 -5.26 -25.92
CA CYS A 716 4.19 -5.75 -26.47
C CYS A 716 4.93 -6.56 -25.41
N VAL A 717 5.36 -7.77 -25.74
CA VAL A 717 6.16 -8.63 -24.86
C VAL A 717 7.54 -8.81 -25.47
N CYS A 718 8.60 -8.63 -24.69
CA CYS A 718 9.98 -8.91 -25.09
C CYS A 718 10.57 -9.95 -24.16
N GLY A 719 11.13 -11.03 -24.70
CA GLY A 719 11.84 -12.03 -23.91
C GLY A 719 12.18 -13.29 -24.68
N ASP A 720 12.97 -14.16 -24.05
CA ASP A 720 13.45 -15.41 -24.63
C ASP A 720 12.45 -16.55 -24.41
N SER A 721 11.80 -16.99 -25.50
CA SER A 721 10.81 -18.07 -25.41
C SER A 721 11.42 -19.41 -24.97
N GLU A 722 12.66 -19.74 -25.36
CA GLU A 722 13.32 -21.01 -25.03
C GLU A 722 13.56 -21.15 -23.52
N THR A 723 14.03 -20.07 -22.89
CA THR A 723 14.19 -19.98 -21.43
C THR A 723 12.84 -20.02 -20.73
N ILE A 724 11.87 -19.20 -21.17
CA ILE A 724 10.64 -18.98 -20.42
C ILE A 724 9.68 -20.18 -20.49
N ARG A 725 9.62 -20.87 -21.64
CA ARG A 725 8.80 -22.08 -21.86
C ARG A 725 9.04 -23.17 -20.83
N ARG A 726 10.28 -23.28 -20.32
CA ARG A 726 10.69 -24.38 -19.41
C ARG A 726 10.45 -24.07 -17.94
N GLY A 727 10.11 -22.83 -17.59
CA GLY A 727 9.92 -22.42 -16.21
C GLY A 727 8.68 -23.01 -15.53
N SER A 728 7.55 -23.13 -16.25
CA SER A 728 6.32 -23.77 -15.73
C SER A 728 5.36 -24.14 -16.85
N GLN A 729 4.37 -24.99 -16.55
CA GLN A 729 3.30 -25.31 -17.51
C GLN A 729 2.49 -24.08 -17.94
N PHE A 730 2.31 -23.11 -17.03
CA PHE A 730 1.61 -21.86 -17.35
C PHE A 730 2.41 -21.00 -18.32
N LEU A 731 3.72 -20.87 -18.08
CA LEU A 731 4.63 -20.13 -18.96
C LEU A 731 4.73 -20.77 -20.34
N ARG A 732 4.83 -22.10 -20.39
CA ARG A 732 4.81 -22.85 -21.65
C ARG A 732 3.58 -22.50 -22.49
N ARG A 733 2.39 -22.64 -21.90
CA ARG A 733 1.13 -22.30 -22.59
C ARG A 733 1.04 -20.83 -22.98
N TRP A 734 1.65 -19.93 -22.19
CA TRP A 734 1.69 -18.51 -22.53
C TRP A 734 2.57 -18.25 -23.75
N MET A 735 3.76 -18.83 -23.79
CA MET A 735 4.66 -18.70 -24.94
C MET A 735 4.05 -19.36 -26.19
N ASP A 736 3.45 -20.56 -26.07
CA ASP A 736 2.69 -21.22 -27.14
C ASP A 736 1.60 -20.27 -27.69
N PHE A 737 0.83 -19.63 -26.79
CA PHE A 737 -0.20 -18.68 -27.17
C PHE A 737 0.37 -17.45 -27.90
N LEU A 738 1.49 -16.89 -27.44
CA LEU A 738 2.12 -15.73 -28.08
C LEU A 738 2.61 -16.06 -29.48
N GLU A 739 3.26 -17.21 -29.68
CA GLU A 739 3.70 -17.65 -31.01
C GLU A 739 2.53 -17.85 -32.00
N GLU A 740 1.38 -18.34 -31.52
CA GLU A 740 0.23 -18.60 -32.37
C GLU A 740 -0.64 -17.35 -32.64
N ASN A 741 -0.70 -16.39 -31.71
CA ASN A 741 -1.70 -15.32 -31.72
C ASN A 741 -1.14 -13.89 -31.74
N ALA A 742 0.14 -13.69 -31.43
CA ALA A 742 0.80 -12.39 -31.50
C ALA A 742 1.41 -12.13 -32.88
N ASP A 743 1.70 -10.86 -33.17
CA ASP A 743 2.66 -10.51 -34.22
C ASP A 743 4.07 -10.87 -33.74
N LEU A 744 4.58 -12.00 -34.22
CA LEU A 744 5.85 -12.60 -33.79
C LEU A 744 7.03 -12.00 -34.55
N ARG A 745 8.01 -11.47 -33.81
CA ARG A 745 9.18 -10.78 -34.35
C ARG A 745 10.46 -11.35 -33.75
N TYR A 746 11.43 -11.65 -34.60
CA TYR A 746 12.76 -12.12 -34.20
C TYR A 746 13.78 -11.00 -34.39
N PRO A 747 14.25 -10.34 -33.31
CA PRO A 747 15.25 -9.29 -33.41
C PRO A 747 16.66 -9.90 -33.59
N ASP A 748 17.46 -9.32 -34.48
CA ASP A 748 18.89 -9.63 -34.60
C ASP A 748 19.68 -8.74 -33.63
N ALA A 749 20.45 -9.31 -32.71
CA ALA A 749 21.25 -8.54 -31.75
C ALA A 749 22.26 -7.59 -32.42
N GLY A 750 22.73 -7.91 -33.64
CA GLY A 750 23.62 -7.06 -34.42
C GLY A 750 23.02 -5.67 -34.71
N ASP A 751 21.71 -5.58 -34.88
CA ASP A 751 20.99 -4.32 -35.13
C ASP A 751 20.94 -3.40 -33.90
N TYR A 752 21.22 -3.94 -32.71
CA TYR A 752 21.06 -3.24 -31.42
C TYR A 752 22.38 -3.06 -30.65
N MET A 753 23.47 -3.69 -31.10
CA MET A 753 24.81 -3.47 -30.52
C MET A 753 25.47 -2.15 -30.96
N GLN A 754 24.92 -1.44 -31.95
CA GLN A 754 25.48 -0.20 -32.52
C GLN A 754 24.77 1.10 -32.11
N SER A 755 23.70 1.01 -31.30
CA SER A 755 22.83 2.14 -30.94
C SER A 755 23.14 2.75 -29.57
#